data_AF-A0A2U1PAW3-F1
#
_entry.id   AF-A0A2U1PAW3-F1
#
_cell.length_a   1.000
_cell.length_b   1.000
_cell.length_c   1.000
_cell.angle_alpha   90.00
_cell.angle_beta   90.00
_cell.angle_gamma   90.00
#
_symmetry.space_group_name_H-M   'P 1'
#
loop_
_entity.id
_entity.type
_entity.pdbx_description
1 polymer ?
#
loop_
_entity_poly.entity_id
_entity_poly.type
_entity_poly.pdbx_seq_one_letter_code
_entity_poly.pdbx_strand_id
1 'polypeptide(L)'
;MESSSSAGNSSGGSVPSTESTDKGPLWEYVTKISKTSEKGGTWKFECNYCHEIKQGSYSRVRAHLLQISKQGISPCRRVNHENLLEMKTKDTEYENIKTNAAPRDVPLPSGGLEYQNTNKKRKSDLSPLARAFDTETRTQLDQEIARMFYTGGLSFNLARNPYYMRAFTFAANHNLGGYVPPNYNKLRTTLVQQEKANVERLLQPIKDTWKERGVSIVTDGWSDPQRRPLINFMATSAKGPMFIKAVNCMGETKSKEFIANLMQEVINEIGDQNVVQIITDNAANCKGAGEIIEGLYPHIYWTPCVVHTLNLALKNICAARNTENNSEVYASCHWITEVHGEVVQIKNFIMNHTMRLSMYNKFTQLKLLSVADTRFASIIVMLKRFKLVKRALESMVMSDEWASYREDDQDKARFVRDKVLNEYWWDQVNYILNFTAPIYDMIRACDTDRPCLHLVYEMWDSMVEKVKIAIYKQEQKPLDSFSLFYDVVYEILMARWAKSSTPLHCLAHSLNPRYYSGEWLNEDRARVAPHQDAEISQERIKCFKRLYPNVDDHDKILTEFANFSLKRGPFSDIDSLSRMGTMEAKTWWANFGAQSPLLQSLAFRVLDQPTSSSCSERNWSTYSFVNSLRRNKLTPKRAEDLVFVHNNLRLLSRSTDEYLDEKTKMWDVGGDEFSTMEDTGFLELAELSLDEPELETVFFSENTN
;
A
#
# COMPACT_ATOMS: atom_id res chain seq x y z
N MET A 1 34.45 43.93 -23.33
CA MET A 1 34.32 44.25 -24.76
C MET A 1 32.85 44.12 -25.10
N GLU A 2 32.24 45.28 -25.39
CA GLU A 2 31.13 45.55 -26.33
C GLU A 2 30.67 44.37 -27.20
N SER A 3 29.43 44.22 -27.67
CA SER A 3 28.09 44.79 -27.45
C SER A 3 27.21 44.21 -28.58
N SER A 4 25.88 44.25 -28.40
CA SER A 4 24.79 44.18 -29.41
C SER A 4 23.98 42.86 -29.45
N SER A 5 22.64 42.82 -29.55
CA SER A 5 21.50 43.71 -29.26
C SER A 5 20.21 43.02 -29.75
N SER A 6 19.11 43.04 -28.99
CA SER A 6 17.67 43.19 -29.43
C SER A 6 16.72 42.63 -28.35
N ALA A 7 16.07 43.48 -27.54
CA ALA A 7 14.66 43.94 -27.66
C ALA A 7 13.63 42.77 -27.61
N GLY A 8 12.66 42.65 -26.69
CA GLY A 8 11.98 43.62 -25.82
C GLY A 8 10.57 43.90 -26.36
N ASN A 9 9.52 43.17 -25.90
CA ASN A 9 8.27 43.79 -25.43
C ASN A 9 7.22 42.80 -24.90
N SER A 10 6.63 43.21 -23.79
CA SER A 10 5.38 42.79 -23.19
C SER A 10 4.20 43.51 -23.84
N SER A 11 3.04 42.84 -23.94
CA SER A 11 1.76 43.52 -24.18
C SER A 11 0.62 42.72 -23.57
N GLY A 12 -0.03 43.32 -22.57
CA GLY A 12 -1.28 42.84 -22.01
C GLY A 12 -2.44 42.99 -23.00
N GLY A 13 -3.36 42.02 -22.97
CA GLY A 13 -4.61 42.02 -23.72
C GLY A 13 -5.79 42.11 -22.78
N SER A 14 -6.51 43.23 -22.86
CA SER A 14 -7.77 43.57 -22.22
C SER A 14 -8.93 42.65 -22.61
N VAL A 15 -9.74 42.25 -21.64
CA VAL A 15 -11.02 41.54 -21.81
C VAL A 15 -12.09 42.54 -22.30
N PRO A 16 -12.84 42.29 -23.39
CA PRO A 16 -13.94 43.15 -23.78
C PRO A 16 -15.19 42.87 -22.95
N SER A 17 -15.76 43.92 -22.36
CA SER A 17 -17.09 43.94 -21.76
C SER A 17 -18.16 43.76 -22.83
N THR A 18 -18.90 42.64 -22.78
CA THR A 18 -20.03 42.38 -23.68
C THR A 18 -21.27 43.16 -23.24
N GLU A 19 -21.57 44.24 -23.95
CA GLU A 19 -22.86 44.91 -23.92
C GLU A 19 -23.97 43.91 -24.30
N SER A 20 -24.96 43.77 -23.42
CA SER A 20 -26.18 42.98 -23.64
C SER A 20 -27.05 43.65 -24.71
N THR A 21 -26.75 43.42 -25.97
CA THR A 21 -27.64 43.74 -27.08
C THR A 21 -28.81 42.75 -27.07
N ASP A 22 -30.03 43.28 -26.99
CA ASP A 22 -31.28 42.52 -27.05
C ASP A 22 -31.46 41.99 -28.50
N LYS A 23 -30.93 40.79 -28.79
CA LYS A 23 -30.75 40.19 -30.14
C LYS A 23 -31.98 39.45 -30.69
N GLY A 24 -33.18 39.95 -30.44
CA GLY A 24 -34.37 39.37 -31.07
C GLY A 24 -34.51 39.84 -32.53
N PRO A 25 -34.71 38.95 -33.53
CA PRO A 25 -34.74 39.32 -34.96
C PRO A 25 -35.85 40.31 -35.30
N LEU A 26 -36.96 40.31 -34.55
CA LEU A 26 -38.07 41.21 -34.82
C LEU A 26 -37.79 42.69 -34.47
N TRP A 27 -36.66 42.99 -33.82
CA TRP A 27 -36.23 44.37 -33.63
C TRP A 27 -35.89 45.09 -34.95
N GLU A 28 -35.58 44.36 -36.03
CA GLU A 28 -35.29 44.96 -37.35
C GLU A 28 -36.52 45.63 -37.98
N TYR A 29 -37.72 45.22 -37.58
CA TYR A 29 -38.99 45.70 -38.14
C TYR A 29 -39.60 46.86 -37.34
N VAL A 30 -38.86 47.39 -36.36
CA VAL A 30 -39.25 48.58 -35.59
C VAL A 30 -38.06 49.52 -35.44
N THR A 31 -38.32 50.82 -35.47
CA THR A 31 -37.29 51.85 -35.25
C THR A 31 -37.26 52.20 -33.76
N LYS A 32 -36.14 51.93 -33.08
CA LYS A 32 -35.94 52.27 -31.66
C LYS A 32 -35.76 53.78 -31.51
N ILE A 33 -36.66 54.44 -30.79
CA ILE A 33 -36.65 55.89 -30.60
C ILE A 33 -35.86 56.26 -29.34
N SER A 34 -36.25 55.70 -28.18
CA SER A 34 -35.59 55.96 -26.92
C SER A 34 -35.78 54.82 -25.94
N LYS A 35 -34.79 54.64 -25.06
CA LYS A 35 -34.81 53.63 -24.01
C LYS A 35 -35.43 54.22 -22.75
N THR A 36 -36.40 53.53 -22.15
CA THR A 36 -37.10 54.04 -20.95
C THR A 36 -36.31 53.88 -19.65
N SER A 37 -35.26 53.04 -19.60
CA SER A 37 -34.26 53.03 -18.52
C SER A 37 -32.95 52.37 -18.98
N GLU A 38 -31.82 52.78 -18.39
CA GLU A 38 -30.50 52.23 -18.77
C GLU A 38 -30.39 50.72 -18.51
N LYS A 39 -31.04 50.22 -17.45
CA LYS A 39 -30.97 48.82 -17.00
C LYS A 39 -32.16 47.94 -17.41
N GLY A 40 -33.16 48.45 -18.13
CA GLY A 40 -34.37 47.72 -18.52
C GLY A 40 -34.50 47.47 -20.03
N GLY A 41 -35.07 46.32 -20.43
CA GLY A 41 -35.28 45.93 -21.84
C GLY A 41 -36.45 46.61 -22.56
N THR A 42 -37.02 47.68 -21.99
CA THR A 42 -38.20 48.37 -22.55
C THR A 42 -37.79 49.57 -23.40
N TRP A 43 -38.26 49.60 -24.64
CA TRP A 43 -38.00 50.67 -25.60
C TRP A 43 -39.29 51.37 -26.01
N LYS A 44 -39.21 52.67 -26.26
CA LYS A 44 -40.15 53.39 -27.10
C LYS A 44 -39.71 53.18 -28.55
N PHE A 45 -40.55 52.58 -29.37
CA PHE A 45 -40.25 52.19 -30.74
C PHE A 45 -41.37 52.60 -31.68
N GLU A 46 -41.04 52.95 -32.91
CA GLU A 46 -41.98 53.16 -34.01
C GLU A 46 -42.08 51.88 -34.83
N CYS A 47 -43.30 51.44 -35.14
CA CYS A 47 -43.49 50.30 -36.04
C CYS A 47 -43.26 50.73 -37.49
N ASN A 48 -42.36 50.05 -38.22
CA ASN A 48 -42.01 50.42 -39.60
C ASN A 48 -43.16 50.19 -40.61
N TYR A 49 -44.27 49.55 -40.19
CA TYR A 49 -45.43 49.28 -41.04
C TYR A 49 -46.63 50.19 -40.77
N CYS A 50 -46.99 50.41 -39.49
CA CYS A 50 -48.11 51.29 -39.14
C CYS A 50 -47.69 52.70 -38.74
N HIS A 51 -46.38 52.94 -38.55
CA HIS A 51 -45.82 54.21 -38.06
C HIS A 51 -46.39 54.66 -36.70
N GLU A 52 -47.03 53.74 -35.96
CA GLU A 52 -47.47 54.00 -34.60
C GLU A 52 -46.30 53.87 -33.64
N ILE A 53 -46.12 54.87 -32.80
CA ILE A 53 -45.13 54.84 -31.72
C ILE A 53 -45.71 54.08 -30.53
N LYS A 54 -45.02 53.03 -30.10
CA LYS A 54 -45.40 52.15 -28.99
C LYS A 54 -44.26 52.00 -27.98
N GLN A 55 -44.57 51.41 -26.83
CA GLN A 55 -43.58 51.19 -25.77
C GLN A 55 -43.68 49.77 -25.20
N GLY A 56 -42.55 49.07 -25.16
CA GLY A 56 -42.50 47.68 -24.70
C GLY A 56 -41.13 47.01 -24.81
N SER A 57 -41.02 45.83 -24.22
CA SER A 57 -39.89 44.91 -24.44
C SER A 57 -40.01 44.17 -25.77
N TYR A 58 -39.00 43.38 -26.13
CA TYR A 58 -39.02 42.51 -27.31
C TYR A 58 -40.29 41.64 -27.39
N SER A 59 -40.77 41.15 -26.24
CA SER A 59 -42.01 40.37 -26.13
C SER A 59 -43.23 41.12 -26.68
N ARG A 60 -43.31 42.44 -26.46
CA ARG A 60 -44.39 43.29 -26.97
C ARG A 60 -44.19 43.65 -28.45
N VAL A 61 -42.94 43.80 -28.91
CA VAL A 61 -42.63 43.94 -30.35
C VAL A 61 -43.10 42.70 -31.11
N ARG A 62 -42.76 41.51 -30.61
CA ARG A 62 -43.22 40.22 -31.13
C ARG A 62 -44.74 40.14 -31.17
N ALA A 63 -45.41 40.51 -30.09
CA ALA A 63 -46.87 40.49 -30.05
C ALA A 63 -47.53 41.47 -31.03
N HIS A 64 -46.96 42.67 -31.19
CA HIS A 64 -47.46 43.68 -32.12
C HIS A 64 -47.32 43.24 -33.59
N LEU A 65 -46.13 42.76 -33.98
CA LEU A 65 -45.80 42.42 -35.37
C LEU A 65 -46.41 41.07 -35.80
N LEU A 66 -46.37 40.05 -34.93
CA LEU A 66 -46.92 38.72 -35.21
C LEU A 66 -48.44 38.62 -34.96
N GLN A 67 -49.08 39.74 -34.61
CA GLN A 67 -50.51 39.84 -34.34
C GLN A 67 -51.01 38.89 -33.23
N ILE A 68 -50.20 38.70 -32.17
CA ILE A 68 -50.54 37.83 -31.04
C ILE A 68 -51.49 38.57 -30.10
N SER A 69 -52.69 38.04 -29.92
CA SER A 69 -53.70 38.62 -29.03
C SER A 69 -53.33 38.50 -27.53
N LYS A 70 -53.95 39.33 -26.68
CA LYS A 70 -53.87 39.30 -25.20
C LYS A 70 -52.52 39.65 -24.55
N GLN A 71 -51.64 40.37 -25.25
CA GLN A 71 -50.31 40.76 -24.74
C GLN A 71 -50.19 42.25 -24.35
N GLY A 72 -51.32 42.94 -24.14
CA GLY A 72 -51.33 44.34 -23.67
C GLY A 72 -50.82 45.39 -24.68
N ILE A 73 -50.73 45.03 -25.96
CA ILE A 73 -50.35 45.92 -27.08
C ILE A 73 -51.26 45.65 -28.28
N SER A 74 -51.70 46.69 -28.99
CA SER A 74 -52.57 46.52 -30.17
C SER A 74 -51.78 45.98 -31.37
N PRO A 75 -52.28 44.98 -32.11
CA PRO A 75 -51.57 44.34 -33.23
C PRO A 75 -51.43 45.26 -34.44
N CYS A 76 -50.37 45.08 -35.23
CA CYS A 76 -50.16 45.86 -36.46
C CYS A 76 -51.03 45.35 -37.60
N ARG A 77 -52.08 46.11 -37.95
CA ARG A 77 -53.00 45.76 -39.06
C ARG A 77 -52.46 46.08 -40.46
N ARG A 78 -51.33 46.80 -40.55
CA ARG A 78 -50.68 47.15 -41.83
C ARG A 78 -49.60 46.16 -42.28
N VAL A 79 -49.26 45.16 -41.45
CA VAL A 79 -48.39 44.05 -41.86
C VAL A 79 -49.19 43.17 -42.83
N ASN A 80 -48.72 43.08 -44.08
CA ASN A 80 -49.31 42.19 -45.08
C ASN A 80 -49.01 40.71 -44.76
N HIS A 81 -49.69 39.79 -45.45
CA HIS A 81 -49.55 38.36 -45.16
C HIS A 81 -48.12 37.85 -45.37
N GLU A 82 -47.43 38.32 -46.40
CA GLU A 82 -46.09 37.87 -46.77
C GLU A 82 -45.07 38.23 -45.67
N ASN A 83 -45.04 39.49 -45.24
CA ASN A 83 -44.15 39.95 -44.17
C ASN A 83 -44.48 39.29 -42.82
N LEU A 84 -45.76 39.00 -42.56
CA LEU A 84 -46.16 38.27 -41.35
C LEU A 84 -45.58 36.84 -41.34
N LEU A 85 -45.57 36.16 -42.48
CA LEU A 85 -45.04 34.80 -42.59
C LEU A 85 -43.52 34.80 -42.42
N GLU A 86 -42.82 35.74 -43.06
CA GLU A 86 -41.37 35.90 -42.91
C GLU A 86 -40.98 36.16 -41.45
N MET A 87 -41.67 37.09 -40.78
CA MET A 87 -41.43 37.40 -39.37
C MET A 87 -41.71 36.19 -38.45
N LYS A 88 -42.73 35.38 -38.74
CA LYS A 88 -42.99 34.13 -37.99
C LYS A 88 -41.87 33.11 -38.16
N THR A 89 -41.33 32.96 -39.37
CA THR A 89 -40.21 32.04 -39.64
C THR A 89 -38.97 32.47 -38.86
N LYS A 90 -38.57 33.74 -38.94
CA LYS A 90 -37.40 34.28 -38.21
C LYS A 90 -37.54 34.12 -36.69
N ASP A 91 -38.74 34.34 -36.14
CA ASP A 91 -39.01 34.17 -34.71
C ASP A 91 -38.92 32.69 -34.29
N THR A 92 -39.44 31.78 -35.12
CA THR A 92 -39.37 30.33 -34.86
C THR A 92 -37.94 29.81 -34.91
N GLU A 93 -37.15 30.25 -35.90
CA GLU A 93 -35.72 29.92 -35.99
C GLU A 93 -34.93 30.43 -34.79
N TYR A 94 -35.21 31.65 -34.34
CA TYR A 94 -34.57 32.23 -33.17
C TYR A 94 -34.86 31.45 -31.88
N GLU A 95 -36.12 31.05 -31.66
CA GLU A 95 -36.48 30.23 -30.49
C GLU A 95 -35.89 28.80 -30.56
N ASN A 96 -35.75 28.24 -31.77
CA ASN A 96 -35.07 26.95 -31.99
C ASN A 96 -33.56 27.03 -31.72
N ILE A 97 -32.89 28.11 -32.11
CA ILE A 97 -31.46 28.32 -31.81
C ILE A 97 -31.26 28.48 -30.30
N LYS A 98 -32.13 29.25 -29.65
CA LYS A 98 -32.08 29.49 -28.21
C LYS A 98 -32.29 28.21 -27.39
N THR A 99 -33.17 27.32 -27.83
CA THR A 99 -33.38 26.01 -27.17
C THR A 99 -32.24 25.03 -27.43
N ASN A 100 -31.65 25.02 -28.62
CA ASN A 100 -30.49 24.18 -28.94
C ASN A 100 -29.17 24.65 -28.29
N ALA A 101 -29.09 25.90 -27.85
CA ALA A 101 -27.91 26.47 -27.18
C ALA A 101 -27.88 26.25 -25.65
N ALA A 102 -28.89 25.61 -25.06
CA ALA A 102 -28.88 25.30 -23.62
C ALA A 102 -27.91 24.15 -23.30
N PRO A 103 -27.16 24.20 -22.17
CA PRO A 103 -26.34 23.08 -21.72
C PRO A 103 -27.20 21.82 -21.55
N ARG A 104 -26.81 20.71 -22.19
CA ARG A 104 -27.47 19.42 -22.01
C ARG A 104 -26.76 18.68 -20.87
N ASP A 105 -27.42 18.53 -19.73
CA ASP A 105 -26.97 17.61 -18.68
C ASP A 105 -27.17 16.16 -19.15
N VAL A 106 -26.19 15.29 -18.87
CA VAL A 106 -26.27 13.87 -19.21
C VAL A 106 -27.25 13.19 -18.25
N PRO A 107 -28.40 12.66 -18.72
CA PRO A 107 -29.42 12.10 -17.85
C PRO A 107 -28.93 10.83 -17.15
N LEU A 108 -29.42 10.57 -15.95
CA LEU A 108 -29.19 9.33 -15.21
C LEU A 108 -30.06 8.20 -15.79
N PRO A 109 -29.63 6.92 -15.74
CA PRO A 109 -30.43 5.78 -16.21
C PRO A 109 -31.81 5.62 -15.55
N SER A 110 -31.97 5.96 -14.26
CA SER A 110 -33.29 5.97 -13.61
C SER A 110 -34.11 7.22 -13.94
N GLY A 111 -33.48 8.25 -14.52
CA GLY A 111 -34.13 9.46 -15.01
C GLY A 111 -34.72 9.26 -16.41
N GLY A 112 -35.67 8.35 -16.55
CA GLY A 112 -36.45 8.21 -17.77
C GLY A 112 -37.28 9.48 -18.02
N LEU A 113 -36.95 10.22 -19.08
CA LEU A 113 -37.83 11.07 -19.89
C LEU A 113 -39.04 11.71 -19.15
N GLU A 114 -38.83 12.75 -18.34
CA GLU A 114 -39.85 13.80 -18.08
C GLU A 114 -39.25 14.90 -17.18
N TYR A 115 -38.35 15.73 -17.73
CA TYR A 115 -38.12 17.08 -17.19
C TYR A 115 -38.70 18.12 -18.16
N GLN A 116 -40.02 18.12 -18.26
CA GLN A 116 -40.76 19.32 -18.66
C GLN A 116 -41.93 19.52 -17.70
N ASN A 117 -41.87 20.66 -17.02
CA ASN A 117 -42.98 21.34 -16.34
C ASN A 117 -44.37 20.74 -16.62
N THR A 118 -44.98 20.13 -15.62
CA THR A 118 -46.33 20.51 -15.16
C THR A 118 -46.65 19.82 -13.84
N ASN A 119 -47.24 20.59 -12.92
CA ASN A 119 -47.94 20.10 -11.75
C ASN A 119 -48.90 18.95 -12.12
N LYS A 120 -48.49 17.69 -11.93
CA LYS A 120 -49.38 16.52 -11.78
C LYS A 120 -48.63 15.43 -11.02
N LYS A 121 -49.01 15.21 -9.76
CA LYS A 121 -48.66 14.01 -8.99
C LYS A 121 -49.17 12.77 -9.74
N ARG A 122 -48.30 12.08 -10.49
CA ARG A 122 -48.52 10.69 -10.87
C ARG A 122 -47.93 9.82 -9.77
N LYS A 123 -48.79 9.07 -9.07
CA LYS A 123 -48.38 8.01 -8.14
C LYS A 123 -47.60 6.98 -8.95
N SER A 124 -46.34 6.76 -8.60
CA SER A 124 -45.60 5.59 -9.08
C SER A 124 -46.23 4.33 -8.49
N ASP A 125 -46.37 3.28 -9.30
CA ASP A 125 -46.81 1.92 -8.92
C ASP A 125 -45.78 1.19 -8.04
N LEU A 126 -45.07 1.92 -7.18
CA LEU A 126 -44.16 1.34 -6.20
C LEU A 126 -44.97 0.71 -5.06
N SER A 127 -44.60 -0.52 -4.70
CA SER A 127 -45.18 -1.23 -3.56
C SER A 127 -45.04 -0.38 -2.28
N PRO A 128 -45.94 -0.53 -1.29
CA PRO A 128 -45.82 0.17 -0.01
C PRO A 128 -44.46 -0.05 0.66
N LEU A 129 -43.85 -1.22 0.43
CA LEU A 129 -42.50 -1.55 0.88
C LEU A 129 -41.43 -0.70 0.18
N ALA A 130 -41.49 -0.57 -1.16
CA ALA A 130 -40.55 0.25 -1.93
C ALA A 130 -40.64 1.75 -1.58
N ARG A 131 -41.83 2.24 -1.24
CA ARG A 131 -42.01 3.61 -0.72
C ARG A 131 -41.50 3.76 0.72
N ALA A 132 -41.66 2.73 1.56
CA ALA A 132 -41.15 2.74 2.92
C ALA A 132 -39.61 2.71 2.97
N PHE A 133 -38.95 2.16 1.95
CA PHE A 133 -37.49 2.09 1.82
C PHE A 133 -36.88 3.13 0.87
N ASP A 134 -37.67 4.07 0.34
CA ASP A 134 -37.22 5.13 -0.58
C ASP A 134 -36.30 4.62 -1.71
N THR A 135 -36.72 3.51 -2.34
CA THR A 135 -35.88 2.75 -3.29
C THR A 135 -35.45 3.58 -4.51
N GLU A 136 -36.27 4.54 -4.92
CA GLU A 136 -35.99 5.43 -6.05
C GLU A 136 -34.83 6.40 -5.73
N THR A 137 -34.87 7.05 -4.57
CA THR A 137 -33.80 7.96 -4.10
C THR A 137 -32.49 7.20 -3.88
N ARG A 138 -32.56 5.97 -3.33
CA ARG A 138 -31.39 5.09 -3.19
C ARG A 138 -30.78 4.73 -4.55
N THR A 139 -31.62 4.36 -5.51
CA THR A 139 -31.18 4.04 -6.88
C THR A 139 -30.53 5.26 -7.54
N GLN A 140 -31.09 6.46 -7.35
CA GLN A 140 -30.50 7.69 -7.87
C GLN A 140 -29.14 7.97 -7.23
N LEU A 141 -29.00 7.80 -5.91
CA LEU A 141 -27.72 7.95 -5.21
C LEU A 141 -26.67 6.97 -5.74
N ASP A 142 -27.04 5.70 -5.92
CA ASP A 142 -26.13 4.68 -6.48
C ASP A 142 -25.65 5.06 -7.89
N GLN A 143 -26.53 5.63 -8.72
CA GLN A 143 -26.16 6.06 -10.08
C GLN A 143 -25.25 7.29 -10.10
N GLU A 144 -25.46 8.25 -9.19
CA GLU A 144 -24.56 9.41 -9.07
C GLU A 144 -23.18 8.99 -8.55
N ILE A 145 -23.15 8.07 -7.57
CA ILE A 145 -21.92 7.44 -7.11
C ILE A 145 -21.22 6.71 -8.27
N ALA A 146 -21.94 5.88 -9.01
CA ALA A 146 -21.37 5.13 -10.13
C ALA A 146 -20.79 6.07 -11.19
N ARG A 147 -21.50 7.15 -11.52
CA ARG A 147 -21.02 8.20 -12.43
C ARG A 147 -19.71 8.80 -11.95
N MET A 148 -19.57 9.11 -10.66
CA MET A 148 -18.32 9.60 -10.07
C MET A 148 -17.16 8.60 -10.29
N PHE A 149 -17.38 7.30 -10.07
CA PHE A 149 -16.36 6.28 -10.31
C PHE A 149 -15.96 6.22 -11.79
N TYR A 150 -16.94 6.17 -12.69
CA TYR A 150 -16.69 6.03 -14.13
C TYR A 150 -16.01 7.26 -14.73
N THR A 151 -16.50 8.47 -14.42
CA THR A 151 -15.93 9.70 -15.01
C THR A 151 -14.63 10.13 -14.32
N GLY A 152 -14.48 9.82 -13.03
CA GLY A 152 -13.26 10.10 -12.27
C GLY A 152 -12.15 9.06 -12.51
N GLY A 153 -12.48 7.95 -13.16
CA GLY A 153 -11.60 6.79 -13.29
C GLY A 153 -11.14 6.31 -11.92
N LEU A 154 -12.04 6.20 -10.94
CA LEU A 154 -11.71 5.70 -9.61
C LEU A 154 -11.69 4.18 -9.61
N SER A 155 -10.72 3.57 -8.93
CA SER A 155 -10.70 2.13 -8.72
C SER A 155 -11.93 1.68 -7.94
N PHE A 156 -12.56 0.58 -8.35
CA PHE A 156 -13.68 -0.03 -7.61
C PHE A 156 -13.26 -0.49 -6.20
N ASN A 157 -11.95 -0.70 -5.97
CA ASN A 157 -11.42 -1.01 -4.63
C ASN A 157 -11.72 0.11 -3.62
N LEU A 158 -11.87 1.36 -4.06
CA LEU A 158 -12.26 2.47 -3.19
C LEU A 158 -13.61 2.22 -2.49
N ALA A 159 -14.52 1.45 -3.09
CA ALA A 159 -15.81 1.13 -2.47
C ALA A 159 -15.68 0.24 -1.21
N ARG A 160 -14.58 -0.51 -1.07
CA ARG A 160 -14.25 -1.29 0.13
C ARG A 160 -13.67 -0.43 1.25
N ASN A 161 -13.28 0.81 0.97
CA ASN A 161 -12.71 1.70 1.96
C ASN A 161 -13.80 2.04 3.02
N PRO A 162 -13.55 1.80 4.32
CA PRO A 162 -14.54 2.07 5.36
C PRO A 162 -14.91 3.55 5.47
N TYR A 163 -13.98 4.46 5.15
CA TYR A 163 -14.26 5.90 5.13
C TYR A 163 -15.21 6.29 3.99
N TYR A 164 -15.17 5.60 2.86
CA TYR A 164 -16.14 5.78 1.77
C TYR A 164 -17.55 5.41 2.25
N MET A 165 -17.71 4.19 2.80
CA MET A 165 -19.02 3.74 3.31
C MET A 165 -19.55 4.65 4.43
N ARG A 166 -18.69 5.03 5.38
CA ARG A 166 -19.06 5.93 6.48
C ARG A 166 -19.50 7.30 5.99
N ALA A 167 -18.82 7.88 5.00
CA ALA A 167 -19.16 9.22 4.47
C ALA A 167 -20.56 9.25 3.85
N PHE A 168 -20.89 8.29 2.97
CA PHE A 168 -22.21 8.23 2.33
C PHE A 168 -23.31 7.83 3.33
N THR A 169 -23.02 6.88 4.22
CA THR A 169 -23.97 6.49 5.29
C THR A 169 -24.29 7.67 6.20
N PHE A 170 -23.27 8.45 6.59
CA PHE A 170 -23.47 9.65 7.40
C PHE A 170 -24.31 10.69 6.65
N ALA A 171 -23.99 10.97 5.40
CA ALA A 171 -24.73 11.94 4.59
C ALA A 171 -26.19 11.51 4.33
N ALA A 172 -26.46 10.22 4.12
CA ALA A 172 -27.79 9.68 3.87
C ALA A 172 -28.67 9.64 5.14
N ASN A 173 -28.07 9.43 6.31
CA ASN A 173 -28.81 9.31 7.58
C ASN A 173 -28.97 10.62 8.35
N HIS A 174 -28.41 11.73 7.86
CA HIS A 174 -28.48 13.04 8.53
C HIS A 174 -29.07 14.10 7.60
N ASN A 175 -29.92 14.98 8.14
CA ASN A 175 -30.46 16.10 7.39
C ASN A 175 -29.45 17.26 7.33
N LEU A 176 -28.64 17.29 6.27
CA LEU A 176 -27.60 18.30 6.04
C LEU A 176 -28.05 19.35 5.01
N GLY A 177 -29.15 20.05 5.31
CA GLY A 177 -29.74 21.05 4.40
C GLY A 177 -28.72 22.09 3.91
N GLY A 178 -28.53 22.15 2.58
CA GLY A 178 -27.60 23.09 1.94
C GLY A 178 -26.11 22.74 2.06
N TYR A 179 -25.76 21.56 2.58
CA TYR A 179 -24.38 21.12 2.68
C TYR A 179 -23.76 20.88 1.30
N VAL A 180 -22.52 21.36 1.14
CA VAL A 180 -21.71 21.15 -0.06
C VAL A 180 -20.47 20.37 0.35
N PRO A 181 -20.18 19.22 -0.28
CA PRO A 181 -18.96 18.45 -0.01
C PRO A 181 -17.69 19.29 -0.12
N PRO A 182 -16.59 18.92 0.58
CA PRO A 182 -15.35 19.67 0.54
C PRO A 182 -14.79 19.78 -0.87
N ASN A 183 -14.45 21.01 -1.28
CA ASN A 183 -13.82 21.25 -2.58
C ASN A 183 -12.31 20.90 -2.56
N TYR A 184 -11.70 20.90 -3.75
CA TYR A 184 -10.28 20.59 -3.98
C TYR A 184 -9.32 21.33 -3.02
N ASN A 185 -9.54 22.63 -2.78
CA ASN A 185 -8.67 23.41 -1.90
C ASN A 185 -8.85 23.03 -0.44
N LYS A 186 -10.08 22.85 0.02
CA LYS A 186 -10.38 22.49 1.41
C LYS A 186 -9.75 21.14 1.81
N LEU A 187 -9.78 20.16 0.91
CA LEU A 187 -9.16 18.84 1.10
C LEU A 187 -7.63 18.93 1.26
N ARG A 188 -6.96 19.65 0.35
CA ARG A 188 -5.49 19.70 0.31
C ARG A 188 -4.84 20.68 1.28
N THR A 189 -5.62 21.48 2.02
CA THR A 189 -5.10 22.47 2.97
C THR A 189 -5.61 22.24 4.38
N THR A 190 -6.87 22.57 4.64
CA THR A 190 -7.39 22.69 6.01
C THR A 190 -7.73 21.33 6.58
N LEU A 191 -8.35 20.45 5.80
CA LEU A 191 -8.78 19.13 6.28
C LEU A 191 -7.59 18.21 6.54
N VAL A 192 -6.56 18.21 5.69
CA VAL A 192 -5.36 17.40 5.93
C VAL A 192 -4.61 17.83 7.20
N GLN A 193 -4.55 19.14 7.51
CA GLN A 193 -3.93 19.63 8.74
C GLN A 193 -4.74 19.28 9.99
N GLN A 194 -6.07 19.41 9.92
CA GLN A 194 -6.97 19.00 11.00
C GLN A 194 -6.87 17.49 11.25
N GLU A 195 -6.85 16.69 10.18
CA GLU A 195 -6.72 15.25 10.29
C GLU A 195 -5.36 14.84 10.83
N LYS A 196 -4.28 15.53 10.44
CA LYS A 196 -2.95 15.29 11.02
C LYS A 196 -2.95 15.49 12.54
N ALA A 197 -3.51 16.60 13.03
CA ALA A 197 -3.61 16.87 14.46
C ALA A 197 -4.49 15.82 15.18
N ASN A 198 -5.56 15.36 14.53
CA ASN A 198 -6.39 14.27 15.04
C ASN A 198 -5.60 12.95 15.15
N VAL A 199 -4.88 12.58 14.09
CA VAL A 199 -4.05 11.37 14.05
C VAL A 199 -2.94 11.45 15.09
N GLU A 200 -2.25 12.58 15.25
CA GLU A 200 -1.24 12.76 16.31
C GLU A 200 -1.82 12.49 17.70
N ARG A 201 -3.04 12.98 17.98
CA ARG A 201 -3.76 12.69 19.23
C ARG A 201 -4.13 11.21 19.37
N LEU A 202 -4.52 10.53 18.29
CA LEU A 202 -4.82 9.09 18.29
C LEU A 202 -3.57 8.23 18.50
N LEU A 203 -2.40 8.72 18.09
CA LEU A 203 -1.11 8.03 18.30
C LEU A 203 -0.55 8.25 19.70
N GLN A 204 -0.99 9.28 20.44
CA GLN A 204 -0.46 9.60 21.77
C GLN A 204 -0.52 8.42 22.76
N PRO A 205 -1.63 7.66 22.89
CA PRO A 205 -1.68 6.49 23.76
C PRO A 205 -0.63 5.41 23.42
N ILE A 206 -0.22 5.31 22.15
CA ILE A 206 0.87 4.42 21.73
C ILE A 206 2.21 4.99 22.20
N LYS A 207 2.44 6.29 21.99
CA LYS A 207 3.66 6.99 22.43
C LYS A 207 3.87 6.91 23.95
N ASP A 208 2.79 7.03 24.73
CA ASP A 208 2.84 6.98 26.19
C ASP A 208 3.38 5.63 26.71
N THR A 209 3.25 4.55 25.93
CA THR A 209 3.77 3.23 26.30
C THR A 209 5.28 3.05 26.06
N TRP A 210 5.92 3.92 25.27
CA TRP A 210 7.31 3.73 24.84
C TRP A 210 8.30 3.73 26.00
N LYS A 211 8.02 4.46 27.09
CA LYS A 211 8.88 4.47 28.27
C LYS A 211 8.98 3.10 28.94
N GLU A 212 7.87 2.38 29.00
CA GLU A 212 7.77 1.07 29.67
C GLU A 212 8.07 -0.09 28.72
N ARG A 213 7.70 0.04 27.44
CA ARG A 213 7.79 -1.03 26.43
C ARG A 213 9.00 -0.91 25.52
N GLY A 214 9.67 0.24 25.53
CA GLY A 214 10.68 0.56 24.54
C GLY A 214 10.09 0.75 23.14
N VAL A 215 10.92 1.29 22.24
CA VAL A 215 10.57 1.44 20.83
C VAL A 215 11.77 1.15 19.95
N SER A 216 11.52 0.48 18.83
CA SER A 216 12.49 0.30 17.74
C SER A 216 12.26 1.35 16.68
N ILE A 217 13.30 2.08 16.30
CA ILE A 217 13.27 2.93 15.11
C ILE A 217 13.63 2.05 13.93
N VAL A 218 12.80 2.06 12.89
CA VAL A 218 13.00 1.25 11.69
C VAL A 218 13.14 2.17 10.50
N THR A 219 14.19 2.01 9.72
CA THR A 219 14.43 2.87 8.56
C THR A 219 14.84 2.06 7.34
N ASP A 220 14.29 2.47 6.20
CA ASP A 220 14.62 1.90 4.92
C ASP A 220 14.78 3.01 3.86
N GLY A 221 15.56 2.70 2.82
CA GLY A 221 15.85 3.60 1.72
C GLY A 221 15.27 3.08 0.40
N TRP A 222 14.52 3.94 -0.29
CA TRP A 222 13.94 3.61 -1.60
C TRP A 222 14.17 4.73 -2.62
N SER A 223 13.90 4.44 -3.89
CA SER A 223 13.89 5.43 -4.97
C SER A 223 12.54 5.40 -5.66
N ASP A 224 11.87 6.55 -5.74
CA ASP A 224 10.53 6.61 -6.34
C ASP A 224 10.54 6.41 -7.87
N PRO A 225 9.38 6.24 -8.54
CA PRO A 225 9.34 6.11 -10.01
C PRO A 225 9.92 7.32 -10.76
N GLN A 226 10.00 8.48 -10.10
CA GLN A 226 10.67 9.68 -10.60
C GLN A 226 12.16 9.70 -10.26
N ARG A 227 12.70 8.59 -9.75
CA ARG A 227 14.10 8.36 -9.32
C ARG A 227 14.55 9.27 -8.18
N ARG A 228 13.63 9.71 -7.33
CA ARG A 228 13.95 10.51 -6.16
C ARG A 228 14.31 9.60 -4.99
N PRO A 229 15.52 9.72 -4.43
CA PRO A 229 15.91 8.91 -3.29
C PRO A 229 15.17 9.38 -2.03
N LEU A 230 14.48 8.47 -1.36
CA LEU A 230 13.79 8.70 -0.08
C LEU A 230 14.40 7.83 1.02
N ILE A 231 14.30 8.30 2.27
CA ILE A 231 14.54 7.51 3.48
C ILE A 231 13.33 7.71 4.39
N ASN A 232 12.71 6.63 4.85
CA ASN A 232 11.59 6.70 5.78
C ASN A 232 12.00 6.22 7.18
N PHE A 233 11.23 6.66 8.16
CA PHE A 233 11.40 6.32 9.56
C PHE A 233 10.05 5.91 10.14
N MET A 234 10.04 4.71 10.71
CA MET A 234 8.94 4.12 11.43
C MET A 234 9.37 3.93 12.88
N ALA A 235 8.41 4.01 13.80
CA ALA A 235 8.59 3.65 15.19
C ALA A 235 7.71 2.44 15.47
N THR A 236 8.30 1.33 15.92
CA THR A 236 7.59 0.08 16.17
C THR A 236 7.73 -0.33 17.63
N SER A 237 6.61 -0.62 18.27
CA SER A 237 6.54 -1.15 19.63
C SER A 237 5.46 -2.24 19.74
N ALA A 238 5.19 -2.72 20.95
CA ALA A 238 4.15 -3.70 21.24
C ALA A 238 2.76 -3.38 20.66
N LYS A 239 2.45 -2.10 20.45
CA LYS A 239 1.15 -1.63 19.95
C LYS A 239 1.10 -1.48 18.43
N GLY A 240 2.15 -1.91 17.74
CA GLY A 240 2.27 -1.87 16.29
C GLY A 240 3.17 -0.74 15.78
N PRO A 241 3.36 -0.67 14.46
CA PRO A 241 4.19 0.32 13.81
C PRO A 241 3.48 1.68 13.68
N MET A 242 4.26 2.74 13.68
CA MET A 242 3.84 4.12 13.51
C MET A 242 4.75 4.81 12.51
N PHE A 243 4.17 5.51 11.53
CA PHE A 243 4.95 6.33 10.61
C PHE A 243 5.35 7.64 11.28
N ILE A 244 6.66 7.93 11.30
CA ILE A 244 7.22 9.15 11.89
C ILE A 244 7.43 10.20 10.81
N LYS A 245 8.33 9.93 9.87
CA LYS A 245 8.66 10.86 8.79
C LYS A 245 9.24 10.11 7.59
N ALA A 246 9.22 10.75 6.42
CA ALA A 246 10.16 10.41 5.36
C ALA A 246 10.81 11.65 4.80
N VAL A 247 12.06 11.47 4.39
CA VAL A 247 12.99 12.52 3.99
C VAL A 247 13.30 12.32 2.52
N ASN A 248 13.16 13.39 1.74
CA ASN A 248 13.64 13.43 0.37
C ASN A 248 15.14 13.75 0.36
N CYS A 249 15.94 12.81 -0.12
CA CYS A 249 17.41 12.92 -0.17
C CYS A 249 17.92 13.34 -1.55
N MET A 250 17.07 13.89 -2.42
CA MET A 250 17.49 14.39 -3.73
C MET A 250 18.53 15.51 -3.57
N GLY A 251 19.67 15.36 -4.24
CA GLY A 251 20.78 16.31 -4.14
C GLY A 251 21.74 16.05 -2.98
N GLU A 252 21.42 15.11 -2.09
CA GLU A 252 22.25 14.72 -0.97
C GLU A 252 23.00 13.42 -1.26
N THR A 253 24.23 13.32 -0.73
CA THR A 253 24.96 12.04 -0.75
C THR A 253 24.53 11.24 0.47
N LYS A 254 24.01 10.02 0.27
CA LYS A 254 23.63 9.09 1.35
C LYS A 254 24.85 8.50 2.07
N SER A 255 25.71 9.35 2.62
CA SER A 255 26.85 8.92 3.43
C SER A 255 26.38 8.40 4.79
N LYS A 256 27.26 7.68 5.49
CA LYS A 256 26.96 7.17 6.84
C LYS A 256 26.68 8.31 7.83
N GLU A 257 27.35 9.45 7.68
CA GLU A 257 27.17 10.64 8.53
C GLU A 257 25.81 11.29 8.26
N PHE A 258 25.41 11.40 7.00
CA PHE A 258 24.09 11.93 6.64
C PHE A 258 22.96 11.07 7.21
N ILE A 259 23.06 9.75 7.06
CA ILE A 259 22.07 8.82 7.59
C ILE A 259 22.04 8.88 9.13
N ALA A 260 23.19 8.94 9.79
CA ALA A 260 23.28 9.06 11.25
C ALA A 260 22.65 10.36 11.77
N ASN A 261 22.82 11.48 11.07
CA ASN A 261 22.17 12.74 11.43
C ASN A 261 20.63 12.62 11.39
N LEU A 262 20.09 11.99 10.33
CA LEU A 262 18.65 11.77 10.23
C LEU A 262 18.13 10.83 11.32
N MET A 263 18.88 9.78 11.67
CA MET A 263 18.56 8.90 12.81
C MET A 263 18.56 9.68 14.11
N GLN A 264 19.57 10.53 14.36
CA GLN A 264 19.67 11.35 15.57
C GLN A 264 18.48 12.31 15.72
N GLU A 265 18.03 12.95 14.63
CA GLU A 265 16.82 13.77 14.67
C GLU A 265 15.59 12.99 15.15
N VAL A 266 15.42 11.75 14.67
CA VAL A 266 14.29 10.88 15.08
C VAL A 266 14.45 10.41 16.53
N ILE A 267 15.66 10.05 16.94
CA ILE A 267 15.96 9.72 18.34
C ILE A 267 15.60 10.89 19.26
N ASN A 268 15.96 12.12 18.87
CA ASN A 268 15.65 13.32 19.65
C ASN A 268 14.15 13.62 19.69
N GLU A 269 13.41 13.35 18.60
CA GLU A 269 11.95 13.49 18.56
C GLU A 269 11.24 12.48 19.47
N ILE A 270 11.74 11.24 19.54
CA ILE A 270 11.18 10.15 20.34
C ILE A 270 11.62 10.20 21.80
N GLY A 271 12.83 10.71 22.06
CA GLY A 271 13.56 10.58 23.31
C GLY A 271 14.41 9.31 23.34
N ASP A 272 15.72 9.48 23.48
CA ASP A 272 16.73 8.40 23.50
C ASP A 272 16.44 7.34 24.58
N GLN A 273 15.88 7.74 25.72
CA GLN A 273 15.54 6.86 26.83
C GLN A 273 14.43 5.85 26.48
N ASN A 274 13.63 6.14 25.45
CA ASN A 274 12.57 5.25 24.97
C ASN A 274 13.09 4.26 23.92
N VAL A 275 14.13 4.62 23.19
CA VAL A 275 14.65 3.83 22.07
C VAL A 275 15.45 2.63 22.60
N VAL A 276 15.13 1.44 22.10
CA VAL A 276 15.88 0.21 22.40
C VAL A 276 16.88 -0.09 21.30
N GLN A 277 16.46 0.02 20.05
CA GLN A 277 17.31 -0.27 18.90
C GLN A 277 16.90 0.53 17.65
N ILE A 278 17.81 0.59 16.69
CA ILE A 278 17.58 1.06 15.33
C ILE A 278 17.80 -0.10 14.36
N ILE A 279 16.79 -0.38 13.54
CA ILE A 279 16.82 -1.44 12.54
C ILE A 279 16.98 -0.84 11.15
N THR A 280 17.98 -1.32 10.41
CA THR A 280 18.28 -0.89 9.04
C THR A 280 18.57 -2.08 8.13
N ASP A 281 18.66 -1.85 6.82
CA ASP A 281 19.28 -2.81 5.92
C ASP A 281 20.78 -3.00 6.23
N ASN A 282 21.39 -3.98 5.54
CA ASN A 282 22.80 -4.34 5.76
C ASN A 282 23.76 -3.53 4.87
N ALA A 283 23.31 -2.41 4.29
CA ALA A 283 24.17 -1.59 3.46
C ALA A 283 25.33 -1.00 4.28
N ALA A 284 26.50 -0.85 3.66
CA ALA A 284 27.70 -0.38 4.35
C ALA A 284 27.52 1.00 5.01
N ASN A 285 26.77 1.91 4.35
CA ASN A 285 26.49 3.23 4.90
C ASN A 285 25.52 3.17 6.09
N CYS A 286 24.54 2.27 6.06
CA CYS A 286 23.60 2.06 7.17
C CYS A 286 24.31 1.44 8.38
N LYS A 287 25.19 0.45 8.15
CA LYS A 287 26.05 -0.10 9.21
C LYS A 287 26.93 0.97 9.83
N GLY A 288 27.62 1.77 9.00
CA GLY A 288 28.46 2.85 9.49
C GLY A 288 27.67 3.92 10.25
N ALA A 289 26.42 4.19 9.85
CA ALA A 289 25.53 5.09 10.59
C ALA A 289 25.13 4.51 11.94
N GLY A 290 24.82 3.20 11.99
CA GLY A 290 24.57 2.45 13.20
C GLY A 290 25.72 2.54 14.21
N GLU A 291 26.94 2.30 13.75
CA GLU A 291 28.16 2.42 14.59
C GLU A 291 28.33 3.84 15.18
N ILE A 292 28.00 4.88 14.42
CA ILE A 292 28.01 6.27 14.90
C ILE A 292 26.97 6.46 16.02
N ILE A 293 25.74 5.97 15.81
CA ILE A 293 24.66 6.08 16.79
C ILE A 293 24.99 5.32 18.07
N GLU A 294 25.53 4.11 17.98
CA GLU A 294 25.92 3.32 19.17
C GLU A 294 27.02 4.02 19.98
N GLY A 295 27.92 4.74 19.32
CA GLY A 295 28.93 5.58 19.99
C GLY A 295 28.35 6.80 20.71
N LEU A 296 27.29 7.39 20.16
CA LEU A 296 26.61 8.57 20.74
C LEU A 296 25.62 8.18 21.85
N TYR A 297 24.94 7.05 21.69
CA TYR A 297 23.93 6.54 22.61
C TYR A 297 24.27 5.10 22.99
N PRO A 298 25.15 4.90 24.00
CA PRO A 298 25.61 3.58 24.37
C PRO A 298 24.50 2.63 24.81
N HIS A 299 23.29 3.06 25.13
CA HIS A 299 22.18 2.16 25.48
C HIS A 299 21.30 1.76 24.28
N ILE A 300 21.46 2.38 23.12
CA ILE A 300 20.70 2.09 21.89
C ILE A 300 21.50 1.15 21.00
N TYR A 301 20.90 0.05 20.58
CA TYR A 301 21.55 -0.93 19.70
C TYR A 301 21.31 -0.63 18.23
N TRP A 302 22.32 -0.85 17.38
CA TRP A 302 22.07 -1.02 15.95
C TRP A 302 21.85 -2.50 15.64
N THR A 303 20.77 -2.82 14.93
CA THR A 303 20.42 -4.18 14.56
C THR A 303 20.18 -4.28 13.06
N PRO A 304 20.90 -5.13 12.34
CA PRO A 304 20.60 -5.39 10.93
C PRO A 304 19.26 -6.13 10.77
N CYS A 305 18.53 -5.80 9.72
CA CYS A 305 17.27 -6.46 9.39
C CYS A 305 17.46 -7.96 9.14
N VAL A 306 16.76 -8.80 9.91
CA VAL A 306 16.82 -10.27 9.80
C VAL A 306 16.28 -10.75 8.45
N VAL A 307 15.16 -10.18 7.99
CA VAL A 307 14.56 -10.51 6.69
C VAL A 307 15.53 -10.22 5.55
N HIS A 308 16.14 -9.03 5.56
CA HIS A 308 17.14 -8.65 4.56
C HIS A 308 18.37 -9.58 4.62
N THR A 309 18.82 -9.94 5.81
CA THR A 309 19.94 -10.88 6.02
C THR A 309 19.65 -12.26 5.40
N LEU A 310 18.48 -12.83 5.68
CA LEU A 310 18.05 -14.12 5.13
C LEU A 310 17.86 -14.05 3.62
N ASN A 311 17.33 -12.94 3.10
CA ASN A 311 17.24 -12.76 1.66
C ASN A 311 18.61 -12.69 0.99
N LEU A 312 19.60 -12.04 1.61
CA LEU A 312 20.97 -12.05 1.11
C LEU A 312 21.59 -13.46 1.16
N ALA A 313 21.21 -14.30 2.14
CA ALA A 313 21.59 -15.71 2.17
C ALA A 313 20.98 -16.47 0.98
N LEU A 314 19.66 -16.34 0.76
CA LEU A 314 18.98 -16.93 -0.40
C LEU A 314 19.57 -16.45 -1.72
N LYS A 315 19.98 -15.18 -1.83
CA LYS A 315 20.64 -14.66 -3.02
C LYS A 315 22.00 -15.29 -3.26
N ASN A 316 22.79 -15.49 -2.21
CA ASN A 316 24.08 -16.18 -2.31
C ASN A 316 23.92 -17.64 -2.75
N ILE A 317 22.86 -18.32 -2.31
CA ILE A 317 22.54 -19.70 -2.67
C ILE A 317 21.95 -19.78 -4.09
N CYS A 318 20.89 -19.03 -4.37
CA CYS A 318 20.08 -19.22 -5.58
C CYS A 318 20.60 -18.45 -6.81
N ALA A 319 21.45 -17.45 -6.60
CA ALA A 319 22.01 -16.58 -7.64
C ALA A 319 23.54 -16.46 -7.50
N ALA A 320 24.21 -17.59 -7.24
CA ALA A 320 25.65 -17.65 -7.09
C ALA A 320 26.36 -17.14 -8.36
N ARG A 321 27.34 -16.25 -8.18
CA ARG A 321 28.14 -15.69 -9.28
C ARG A 321 29.52 -16.34 -9.32
N ASN A 322 30.01 -16.59 -10.54
CA ASN A 322 31.36 -17.09 -10.75
C ASN A 322 32.37 -15.94 -10.58
N THR A 323 32.98 -15.89 -9.41
CA THR A 323 34.08 -14.96 -9.08
C THR A 323 35.19 -15.74 -8.40
N GLU A 324 36.44 -15.28 -8.48
CA GLU A 324 37.60 -15.97 -7.88
C GLU A 324 37.39 -16.35 -6.40
N ASN A 325 36.72 -15.48 -5.62
CA ASN A 325 36.44 -15.69 -4.19
C ASN A 325 35.18 -16.53 -3.89
N ASN A 326 34.46 -17.02 -4.91
CA ASN A 326 33.16 -17.70 -4.75
C ASN A 326 33.03 -18.94 -5.67
N SER A 327 34.16 -19.50 -6.08
CA SER A 327 34.23 -20.60 -7.05
C SER A 327 33.56 -21.88 -6.53
N GLU A 328 33.77 -22.23 -5.26
CA GLU A 328 33.16 -23.41 -4.62
C GLU A 328 31.63 -23.25 -4.48
N VAL A 329 31.17 -22.09 -4.03
CA VAL A 329 29.73 -21.77 -3.96
C VAL A 329 29.10 -21.82 -5.35
N TYR A 330 29.77 -21.27 -6.35
CA TYR A 330 29.29 -21.34 -7.73
C TYR A 330 29.19 -22.80 -8.20
N ALA A 331 30.23 -23.61 -7.99
CA ALA A 331 30.22 -25.01 -8.37
C ALA A 331 29.08 -25.81 -7.72
N SER A 332 28.77 -25.55 -6.44
CA SER A 332 27.73 -26.25 -5.69
C SER A 332 26.31 -25.74 -5.96
N CYS A 333 26.14 -24.45 -6.30
CA CYS A 333 24.81 -23.82 -6.35
C CYS A 333 24.38 -23.32 -7.73
N HIS A 334 25.26 -23.28 -8.74
CA HIS A 334 24.94 -22.70 -10.06
C HIS A 334 23.73 -23.35 -10.74
N TRP A 335 23.54 -24.66 -10.56
CA TRP A 335 22.39 -25.40 -11.09
C TRP A 335 21.03 -24.81 -10.67
N ILE A 336 20.96 -24.16 -9.50
CA ILE A 336 19.74 -23.48 -9.03
C ILE A 336 19.42 -22.27 -9.93
N THR A 337 20.45 -21.51 -10.29
CA THR A 337 20.31 -20.37 -11.20
C THR A 337 19.93 -20.83 -12.61
N GLU A 338 20.44 -21.97 -13.07
CA GLU A 338 20.05 -22.58 -14.34
C GLU A 338 18.57 -22.97 -14.33
N VAL A 339 18.10 -23.73 -13.33
CA VAL A 339 16.69 -24.12 -13.19
C VAL A 339 15.77 -22.90 -13.14
N HIS A 340 16.12 -21.88 -12.37
CA HIS A 340 15.37 -20.63 -12.34
C HIS A 340 15.35 -19.92 -13.71
N GLY A 341 16.49 -19.86 -14.40
CA GLY A 341 16.59 -19.29 -15.74
C GLY A 341 15.69 -20.02 -16.76
N GLU A 342 15.60 -21.34 -16.67
CA GLU A 342 14.71 -22.16 -17.50
C GLU A 342 13.23 -21.89 -17.20
N VAL A 343 12.85 -21.75 -15.92
CA VAL A 343 11.49 -21.34 -15.52
C VAL A 343 11.13 -19.96 -16.08
N VAL A 344 12.05 -19.00 -15.99
CA VAL A 344 11.85 -17.65 -16.54
C VAL A 344 11.69 -17.70 -18.06
N GLN A 345 12.45 -18.55 -18.76
CA GLN A 345 12.30 -18.75 -20.20
C GLN A 345 10.92 -19.32 -20.56
N ILE A 346 10.45 -20.35 -19.83
CA ILE A 346 9.11 -20.92 -20.04
C ILE A 346 8.02 -19.86 -19.80
N LYS A 347 8.13 -19.13 -18.69
CA LYS A 347 7.21 -18.03 -18.37
C LYS A 347 7.18 -17.00 -19.51
N ASN A 348 8.33 -16.49 -19.92
CA ASN A 348 8.42 -15.46 -20.96
C ASN A 348 7.90 -15.99 -22.30
N PHE A 349 8.14 -17.26 -22.62
CA PHE A 349 7.62 -17.91 -23.82
C PHE A 349 6.08 -17.90 -23.84
N ILE A 350 5.42 -18.15 -22.70
CA ILE A 350 3.96 -18.16 -22.57
C ILE A 350 3.39 -16.73 -22.53
N MET A 351 3.92 -15.88 -21.66
CA MET A 351 3.34 -14.56 -21.35
C MET A 351 3.54 -13.53 -22.46
N ASN A 352 4.62 -13.63 -23.25
CA ASN A 352 4.92 -12.63 -24.27
C ASN A 352 4.13 -12.82 -25.58
N HIS A 353 3.30 -13.86 -25.69
CA HIS A 353 2.51 -14.13 -26.89
C HIS A 353 1.04 -14.35 -26.56
N THR A 354 0.15 -13.53 -27.12
CA THR A 354 -1.28 -13.51 -26.81
C THR A 354 -1.95 -14.86 -27.01
N MET A 355 -1.63 -15.58 -28.09
CA MET A 355 -2.18 -16.93 -28.33
C MET A 355 -1.71 -17.95 -27.28
N ARG A 356 -0.45 -17.89 -26.83
CA ARG A 356 0.09 -18.84 -25.84
C ARG A 356 -0.46 -18.55 -24.46
N LEU A 357 -0.60 -17.27 -24.12
CA LEU A 357 -1.29 -16.82 -22.92
C LEU A 357 -2.76 -17.24 -22.93
N SER A 358 -3.45 -17.12 -24.07
CA SER A 358 -4.83 -17.60 -24.21
C SER A 358 -4.94 -19.11 -24.03
N MET A 359 -4.02 -19.90 -24.60
CA MET A 359 -3.97 -21.35 -24.37
C MET A 359 -3.74 -21.66 -22.88
N TYR A 360 -2.78 -21.00 -22.24
CA TYR A 360 -2.50 -21.15 -20.81
C TYR A 360 -3.72 -20.88 -19.94
N ASN A 361 -4.44 -19.77 -20.20
CA ASN A 361 -5.63 -19.37 -19.44
C ASN A 361 -6.79 -20.37 -19.55
N LYS A 362 -6.80 -21.28 -20.53
CA LYS A 362 -7.81 -22.36 -20.61
C LYS A 362 -7.58 -23.45 -19.57
N PHE A 363 -6.33 -23.70 -19.19
CA PHE A 363 -5.95 -24.78 -18.27
C PHE A 363 -5.78 -24.31 -16.82
N THR A 364 -5.68 -23.00 -16.58
CA THR A 364 -5.56 -22.43 -15.24
C THR A 364 -6.04 -20.98 -15.18
N GLN A 365 -6.72 -20.63 -14.10
CA GLN A 365 -7.04 -19.24 -13.77
C GLN A 365 -5.91 -18.53 -13.01
N LEU A 366 -4.96 -19.29 -12.44
CA LEU A 366 -3.78 -18.73 -11.80
C LEU A 366 -2.83 -18.19 -12.86
N LYS A 367 -2.46 -16.91 -12.74
CA LYS A 367 -1.46 -16.26 -13.59
C LYS A 367 -0.05 -16.61 -13.15
N LEU A 368 0.90 -16.63 -14.10
CA LEU A 368 2.32 -16.64 -13.79
C LEU A 368 2.76 -15.26 -13.31
N LEU A 369 3.50 -15.20 -12.21
CA LEU A 369 3.84 -13.94 -11.55
C LEU A 369 4.85 -13.12 -12.37
N SER A 370 4.66 -11.80 -12.40
CA SER A 370 5.71 -10.81 -12.69
C SER A 370 6.36 -10.37 -11.38
N VAL A 371 7.14 -11.27 -10.76
CA VAL A 371 7.88 -10.91 -9.54
C VAL A 371 8.94 -9.87 -9.91
N ALA A 372 8.89 -8.68 -9.31
CA ALA A 372 9.94 -7.69 -9.46
C ALA A 372 11.25 -8.22 -8.85
N ASP A 373 12.38 -8.00 -9.54
CA ASP A 373 13.72 -8.45 -9.13
C ASP A 373 14.12 -7.95 -7.72
N THR A 374 13.43 -6.94 -7.20
CA THR A 374 13.68 -6.28 -5.92
C THR A 374 12.97 -6.92 -4.72
N ARG A 375 12.09 -7.92 -4.91
CA ARG A 375 11.39 -8.59 -3.79
C ARG A 375 12.24 -9.67 -3.13
N PHE A 376 12.08 -9.82 -1.81
CA PHE A 376 12.71 -10.90 -1.07
C PHE A 376 12.29 -12.27 -1.61
N ALA A 377 13.22 -13.22 -1.60
CA ALA A 377 13.01 -14.60 -2.03
C ALA A 377 12.34 -14.77 -3.42
N SER A 378 12.53 -13.83 -4.34
CA SER A 378 11.84 -13.77 -5.63
C SER A 378 11.94 -15.07 -6.46
N ILE A 379 13.12 -15.69 -6.49
CA ILE A 379 13.37 -16.99 -7.12
C ILE A 379 12.47 -18.07 -6.51
N ILE A 380 12.39 -18.14 -5.18
CA ILE A 380 11.61 -19.16 -4.47
C ILE A 380 10.11 -18.95 -4.70
N VAL A 381 9.63 -17.71 -4.64
CA VAL A 381 8.23 -17.37 -4.91
C VAL A 381 7.84 -17.78 -6.34
N MET A 382 8.70 -17.49 -7.32
CA MET A 382 8.49 -17.91 -8.71
C MET A 382 8.41 -19.43 -8.84
N LEU A 383 9.38 -20.17 -8.26
CA LEU A 383 9.41 -21.63 -8.31
C LEU A 383 8.19 -22.25 -7.61
N LYS A 384 7.75 -21.71 -6.46
CA LYS A 384 6.53 -22.14 -5.77
C LYS A 384 5.30 -21.97 -6.65
N ARG A 385 5.13 -20.78 -7.27
CA ARG A 385 4.03 -20.53 -8.21
C ARG A 385 4.08 -21.47 -9.40
N PHE A 386 5.26 -21.68 -9.96
CA PHE A 386 5.46 -22.52 -11.14
C PHE A 386 5.10 -23.98 -10.84
N LYS A 387 5.48 -24.49 -9.67
CA LYS A 387 5.09 -25.83 -9.19
C LYS A 387 3.57 -25.98 -9.02
N LEU A 388 2.88 -24.97 -8.51
CA LEU A 388 1.41 -25.02 -8.36
C LEU A 388 0.69 -25.20 -9.70
N VAL A 389 1.21 -24.61 -10.77
CA VAL A 389 0.62 -24.70 -12.10
C VAL A 389 1.18 -25.87 -12.94
N LYS A 390 2.00 -26.77 -12.35
CA LYS A 390 2.61 -27.93 -13.04
C LYS A 390 1.60 -28.69 -13.89
N ARG A 391 0.50 -29.16 -13.29
CA ARG A 391 -0.53 -29.97 -13.99
C ARG A 391 -1.20 -29.23 -15.14
N ALA A 392 -1.40 -27.92 -15.00
CA ALA A 392 -1.97 -27.08 -16.05
C ALA A 392 -0.98 -26.91 -17.21
N LEU A 393 0.31 -26.70 -16.90
CA LEU A 393 1.36 -26.63 -17.91
C LEU A 393 1.51 -27.95 -18.68
N GLU A 394 1.51 -29.09 -17.97
CA GLU A 394 1.53 -30.42 -18.57
C GLU A 394 0.35 -30.63 -19.54
N SER A 395 -0.86 -30.31 -19.07
CA SER A 395 -2.08 -30.42 -19.90
C SER A 395 -2.01 -29.50 -21.13
N MET A 396 -1.48 -28.28 -20.97
CA MET A 396 -1.31 -27.32 -22.05
C MET A 396 -0.36 -27.85 -23.13
N VAL A 397 0.83 -28.33 -22.77
CA VAL A 397 1.83 -28.81 -23.75
C VAL A 397 1.46 -30.15 -24.40
N MET A 398 0.46 -30.85 -23.83
CA MET A 398 -0.13 -32.08 -24.38
C MET A 398 -1.40 -31.83 -25.20
N SER A 399 -1.90 -30.60 -25.27
CA SER A 399 -3.16 -30.29 -25.96
C SER A 399 -3.04 -30.30 -27.48
N ASP A 400 -4.16 -30.58 -28.18
CA ASP A 400 -4.26 -30.49 -29.64
C ASP A 400 -4.00 -29.07 -30.15
N GLU A 401 -4.33 -28.07 -29.34
CA GLU A 401 -4.11 -26.65 -29.62
C GLU A 401 -2.62 -26.32 -29.64
N TRP A 402 -1.85 -26.88 -28.71
CA TRP A 402 -0.40 -26.80 -28.71
C TRP A 402 0.21 -27.58 -29.88
N ALA A 403 -0.33 -28.75 -30.23
CA ALA A 403 0.14 -29.55 -31.36
C ALA A 403 -0.15 -28.89 -32.73
N SER A 404 -1.22 -28.09 -32.81
CA SER A 404 -1.61 -27.33 -34.01
C SER A 404 -0.95 -25.96 -34.10
N TYR A 405 -0.22 -25.52 -33.05
CA TYR A 405 0.55 -24.28 -33.04
C TYR A 405 1.80 -24.40 -33.94
N ARG A 406 1.89 -23.57 -35.00
CA ARG A 406 2.91 -23.68 -36.07
C ARG A 406 3.67 -22.36 -36.34
N GLU A 407 3.97 -21.57 -35.32
CA GLU A 407 4.74 -20.31 -35.48
C GLU A 407 6.27 -20.50 -35.35
N ASP A 408 7.02 -19.44 -35.70
CA ASP A 408 8.49 -19.35 -35.93
C ASP A 408 9.42 -19.73 -34.76
N ASP A 409 8.90 -20.28 -33.66
CA ASP A 409 9.65 -20.54 -32.42
C ASP A 409 9.57 -22.02 -32.00
N GLN A 410 9.59 -22.94 -32.98
CA GLN A 410 9.44 -24.39 -32.75
C GLN A 410 10.49 -24.96 -31.79
N ASP A 411 11.73 -24.46 -31.84
CA ASP A 411 12.79 -24.92 -30.94
C ASP A 411 12.51 -24.54 -29.48
N LYS A 412 12.00 -23.33 -29.24
CA LYS A 412 11.58 -22.89 -27.90
C LYS A 412 10.33 -23.65 -27.44
N ALA A 413 9.38 -23.92 -28.33
CA ALA A 413 8.21 -24.73 -28.02
C ALA A 413 8.59 -26.17 -27.63
N ARG A 414 9.55 -26.78 -28.35
CA ARG A 414 10.11 -28.10 -27.99
C ARG A 414 10.81 -28.04 -26.63
N PHE A 415 11.66 -27.05 -26.41
CA PHE A 415 12.32 -26.83 -25.11
C PHE A 415 11.30 -26.77 -23.95
N VAL A 416 10.23 -25.96 -24.10
CA VAL A 416 9.16 -25.84 -23.08
C VAL A 416 8.50 -27.19 -22.85
N ARG A 417 8.10 -27.90 -23.91
CA ARG A 417 7.45 -29.21 -23.82
C ARG A 417 8.36 -30.23 -23.13
N ASP A 418 9.62 -30.32 -23.56
CA ASP A 418 10.57 -31.29 -23.06
C ASP A 418 10.90 -31.05 -21.58
N LYS A 419 11.01 -29.78 -21.15
CA LYS A 419 11.21 -29.43 -19.73
C LYS A 419 9.98 -29.69 -18.88
N VAL A 420 8.80 -29.25 -19.33
CA VAL A 420 7.54 -29.43 -18.58
C VAL A 420 7.18 -30.90 -18.38
N LEU A 421 7.54 -31.78 -19.32
CA LEU A 421 7.29 -33.23 -19.21
C LEU A 421 8.44 -34.01 -18.54
N ASN A 422 9.50 -33.33 -18.10
CA ASN A 422 10.67 -33.98 -17.49
C ASN A 422 10.53 -34.07 -15.97
N GLU A 423 10.26 -35.27 -15.46
CA GLU A 423 10.13 -35.51 -14.02
C GLU A 423 11.43 -35.25 -13.24
N TYR A 424 12.60 -35.55 -13.81
CA TYR A 424 13.88 -35.26 -13.15
C TYR A 424 14.10 -33.77 -12.96
N TRP A 425 13.69 -32.95 -13.93
CA TRP A 425 13.74 -31.50 -13.82
C TRP A 425 12.78 -30.97 -12.74
N TRP A 426 11.57 -31.54 -12.65
CA TRP A 426 10.65 -31.22 -11.55
C TRP A 426 11.18 -31.65 -10.19
N ASP A 427 11.93 -32.74 -10.10
CA ASP A 427 12.62 -33.15 -8.87
C ASP A 427 13.69 -32.14 -8.45
N GLN A 428 14.40 -31.50 -9.40
CA GLN A 428 15.30 -30.39 -9.10
C GLN A 428 14.54 -29.17 -8.55
N VAL A 429 13.41 -28.80 -9.15
CA VAL A 429 12.54 -27.73 -8.63
C VAL A 429 12.04 -28.06 -7.22
N ASN A 430 11.61 -29.31 -6.99
CA ASN A 430 11.18 -29.79 -5.69
C ASN A 430 12.30 -29.73 -4.67
N TYR A 431 13.52 -30.11 -5.06
CA TYR A 431 14.67 -30.06 -4.19
C TYR A 431 14.94 -28.63 -3.71
N ILE A 432 15.02 -27.66 -4.63
CA ILE A 432 15.21 -26.24 -4.31
C ILE A 432 14.17 -25.79 -3.28
N LEU A 433 12.89 -26.06 -3.55
CA LEU A 433 11.80 -25.64 -2.68
C LEU A 433 11.85 -26.30 -1.30
N ASN A 434 12.23 -27.57 -1.21
CA ASN A 434 12.25 -28.32 0.04
C ASN A 434 13.33 -27.81 1.01
N PHE A 435 14.56 -27.62 0.54
CA PHE A 435 15.64 -27.17 1.44
C PHE A 435 15.59 -25.66 1.71
N THR A 436 15.03 -24.85 0.81
CA THR A 436 14.85 -23.41 1.05
C THR A 436 13.58 -23.08 1.83
N ALA A 437 12.66 -24.03 1.99
CA ALA A 437 11.42 -23.80 2.74
C ALA A 437 11.67 -23.30 4.18
N PRO A 438 12.56 -23.89 5.00
CA PRO A 438 12.81 -23.40 6.36
C PRO A 438 13.34 -21.96 6.38
N ILE A 439 14.18 -21.58 5.41
CA ILE A 439 14.71 -20.21 5.28
C ILE A 439 13.57 -19.24 4.92
N TYR A 440 12.74 -19.63 3.96
CA TYR A 440 11.57 -18.86 3.54
C TYR A 440 10.55 -18.71 4.68
N ASP A 441 10.28 -19.77 5.43
CA ASP A 441 9.34 -19.75 6.56
C ASP A 441 9.83 -18.83 7.67
N MET A 442 11.14 -18.81 7.95
CA MET A 442 11.74 -17.85 8.88
C MET A 442 11.63 -16.42 8.37
N ILE A 443 11.88 -16.17 7.07
CA ILE A 443 11.63 -14.85 6.45
C ILE A 443 10.19 -14.44 6.73
N ARG A 444 9.20 -15.28 6.38
CA ARG A 444 7.77 -14.99 6.57
C ARG A 444 7.41 -14.69 8.02
N ALA A 445 8.01 -15.38 8.98
CA ALA A 445 7.76 -15.15 10.40
C ALA A 445 8.35 -13.82 10.91
N CYS A 446 9.54 -13.43 10.42
CA CYS A 446 10.19 -12.16 10.75
C CYS A 446 9.66 -10.97 9.95
N ASP A 447 9.02 -11.23 8.80
CA ASP A 447 8.40 -10.25 7.90
C ASP A 447 7.00 -9.83 8.38
N THR A 448 6.83 -9.72 9.69
CA THR A 448 5.56 -9.29 10.31
C THR A 448 5.80 -8.14 11.26
N ASP A 449 4.75 -7.39 11.58
CA ASP A 449 4.79 -6.34 12.60
C ASP A 449 4.85 -6.88 14.04
N ARG A 450 4.85 -8.21 14.22
CA ARG A 450 4.81 -8.83 15.55
C ARG A 450 6.19 -8.82 16.20
N PRO A 451 6.27 -8.59 17.52
CA PRO A 451 7.50 -8.78 18.26
C PRO A 451 8.04 -10.20 18.12
N CYS A 452 9.27 -10.33 17.63
CA CYS A 452 9.89 -11.62 17.38
C CYS A 452 11.39 -11.66 17.70
N LEU A 453 11.97 -10.57 18.24
CA LEU A 453 13.40 -10.50 18.56
C LEU A 453 13.88 -11.63 19.46
N HIS A 454 13.07 -11.99 20.45
CA HIS A 454 13.34 -13.06 21.41
C HIS A 454 13.25 -14.47 20.82
N LEU A 455 12.76 -14.62 19.59
CA LEU A 455 12.62 -15.90 18.89
C LEU A 455 13.74 -16.13 17.87
N VAL A 456 14.37 -15.06 17.36
CA VAL A 456 15.31 -15.13 16.21
C VAL A 456 16.42 -16.14 16.41
N TYR A 457 17.05 -16.17 17.60
CA TYR A 457 18.17 -17.06 17.87
C TYR A 457 17.77 -18.53 17.68
N GLU A 458 16.70 -18.96 18.35
CA GLU A 458 16.20 -20.34 18.22
C GLU A 458 15.61 -20.63 16.83
N MET A 459 14.96 -19.64 16.22
CA MET A 459 14.47 -19.79 14.85
C MET A 459 15.61 -20.03 13.87
N TRP A 460 16.76 -19.39 14.08
CA TRP A 460 17.95 -19.57 13.25
C TRP A 460 18.51 -20.99 13.39
N ASP A 461 18.75 -21.45 14.62
CA ASP A 461 19.27 -22.78 14.90
C ASP A 461 18.34 -23.87 14.37
N SER A 462 17.04 -23.77 14.66
CA SER A 462 16.02 -24.68 14.14
C SER A 462 15.91 -24.63 12.61
N MET A 463 16.11 -23.47 11.99
CA MET A 463 16.07 -23.33 10.53
C MET A 463 17.25 -24.04 9.88
N VAL A 464 18.46 -23.87 10.40
CA VAL A 464 19.66 -24.54 9.91
C VAL A 464 19.53 -26.06 10.00
N GLU A 465 19.04 -26.59 11.13
CA GLU A 465 18.83 -28.03 11.27
C GLU A 465 17.77 -28.57 10.30
N LYS A 466 16.67 -27.84 10.08
CA LYS A 466 15.67 -28.22 9.07
C LYS A 466 16.22 -28.19 7.64
N VAL A 467 17.08 -27.23 7.32
CA VAL A 467 17.80 -27.18 6.03
C VAL A 467 18.68 -28.42 5.88
N LYS A 468 19.43 -28.78 6.92
CA LYS A 468 20.25 -30.01 6.96
C LYS A 468 19.41 -31.24 6.67
N ILE A 469 18.32 -31.44 7.43
CA ILE A 469 17.42 -32.59 7.26
C ILE A 469 16.88 -32.66 5.82
N ALA A 470 16.47 -31.53 5.24
CA ALA A 470 15.95 -31.47 3.88
C ALA A 470 17.01 -31.85 2.82
N ILE A 471 18.25 -31.36 2.95
CA ILE A 471 19.36 -31.68 2.04
C ILE A 471 19.72 -33.16 2.14
N TYR A 472 19.95 -33.66 3.35
CA TYR A 472 20.36 -35.05 3.57
C TYR A 472 19.30 -36.05 3.12
N LYS A 473 18.02 -35.73 3.30
CA LYS A 473 16.92 -36.52 2.77
C LYS A 473 16.97 -36.64 1.24
N GLN A 474 17.27 -35.56 0.53
CA GLN A 474 17.39 -35.58 -0.93
C GLN A 474 18.65 -36.33 -1.39
N GLU A 475 19.77 -36.13 -0.70
CA GLU A 475 21.02 -36.83 -0.98
C GLU A 475 21.00 -38.31 -0.56
N GLN A 476 19.95 -38.75 0.14
CA GLN A 476 19.82 -40.10 0.70
C GLN A 476 20.99 -40.46 1.63
N LYS A 477 21.42 -39.49 2.44
CA LYS A 477 22.55 -39.59 3.35
C LYS A 477 22.10 -39.58 4.82
N PRO A 478 22.79 -40.31 5.72
CA PRO A 478 22.55 -40.20 7.14
C PRO A 478 23.13 -38.87 7.68
N LEU A 479 22.49 -38.28 8.70
CA LEU A 479 22.75 -36.91 9.20
C LEU A 479 24.15 -36.68 9.80
N ASP A 480 24.88 -37.76 10.08
CA ASP A 480 26.25 -37.80 10.58
C ASP A 480 27.31 -37.87 9.47
N SER A 481 26.90 -38.11 8.22
CA SER A 481 27.81 -38.14 7.07
C SER A 481 28.13 -36.75 6.52
N PHE A 482 29.17 -36.65 5.70
CA PHE A 482 29.57 -35.40 5.05
C PHE A 482 28.72 -35.10 3.80
N SER A 483 28.28 -33.85 3.67
CA SER A 483 27.63 -33.33 2.47
C SER A 483 28.28 -32.01 2.06
N LEU A 484 28.98 -32.03 0.92
CA LEU A 484 29.60 -30.83 0.35
C LEU A 484 28.56 -29.73 0.09
N PHE A 485 27.37 -30.09 -0.39
CA PHE A 485 26.32 -29.11 -0.67
C PHE A 485 25.78 -28.50 0.62
N TYR A 486 25.52 -29.31 1.65
CA TYR A 486 25.11 -28.80 2.95
C TYR A 486 26.17 -27.88 3.54
N ASP A 487 27.45 -28.26 3.51
CA ASP A 487 28.53 -27.45 4.10
C ASP A 487 28.64 -26.08 3.41
N VAL A 488 28.54 -26.03 2.08
CA VAL A 488 28.48 -24.75 1.36
C VAL A 488 27.28 -23.91 1.79
N VAL A 489 26.09 -24.50 1.91
CA VAL A 489 24.88 -23.80 2.35
C VAL A 489 25.01 -23.35 3.81
N TYR A 490 25.55 -24.19 4.68
CA TYR A 490 25.78 -23.93 6.10
C TYR A 490 26.75 -22.76 6.29
N GLU A 491 27.89 -22.76 5.58
CA GLU A 491 28.86 -21.65 5.62
C GLU A 491 28.22 -20.33 5.17
N ILE A 492 27.36 -20.34 4.13
CA ILE A 492 26.62 -19.15 3.71
C ILE A 492 25.70 -18.66 4.82
N LEU A 493 24.95 -19.55 5.46
CA LEU A 493 24.04 -19.21 6.55
C LEU A 493 24.82 -18.67 7.75
N MET A 494 25.86 -19.37 8.22
CA MET A 494 26.66 -18.94 9.37
C MET A 494 27.42 -17.64 9.11
N ALA A 495 27.95 -17.42 7.91
CA ALA A 495 28.58 -16.15 7.54
C ALA A 495 27.59 -14.97 7.53
N ARG A 496 26.29 -15.23 7.29
CA ARG A 496 25.23 -14.23 7.39
C ARG A 496 24.82 -14.02 8.84
N TRP A 497 24.65 -15.08 9.62
CA TRP A 497 24.36 -15.03 11.04
C TRP A 497 25.43 -14.25 11.82
N ALA A 498 26.71 -14.54 11.60
CA ALA A 498 27.81 -13.85 12.27
C ALA A 498 27.83 -12.33 12.01
N LYS A 499 27.24 -11.89 10.89
CA LYS A 499 27.12 -10.46 10.54
C LYS A 499 25.83 -9.82 11.04
N SER A 500 24.84 -10.62 11.44
CA SER A 500 23.52 -10.14 11.86
C SER A 500 23.20 -10.37 13.33
N SER A 501 23.84 -11.35 13.96
CA SER A 501 23.70 -11.65 15.38
C SER A 501 24.22 -10.45 16.18
N THR A 502 23.38 -9.97 17.08
CA THR A 502 23.70 -8.85 17.96
C THR A 502 23.54 -9.31 19.39
N PRO A 503 24.25 -8.68 20.35
CA PRO A 503 24.09 -9.01 21.76
C PRO A 503 22.63 -8.91 22.24
N LEU A 504 21.85 -8.02 21.60
CA LEU A 504 20.44 -7.83 21.91
C LEU A 504 19.58 -9.07 21.57
N HIS A 505 19.90 -9.81 20.50
CA HIS A 505 19.24 -11.09 20.19
C HIS A 505 19.48 -12.12 21.32
N CYS A 506 20.72 -12.23 21.78
CA CYS A 506 21.09 -13.14 22.88
C CYS A 506 20.44 -12.75 24.21
N LEU A 507 20.34 -11.44 24.50
CA LEU A 507 19.60 -10.94 25.65
C LEU A 507 18.10 -11.26 25.54
N ALA A 508 17.48 -10.99 24.39
CA ALA A 508 16.07 -11.25 24.16
C ALA A 508 15.74 -12.75 24.30
N HIS A 509 16.58 -13.62 23.74
CA HIS A 509 16.49 -15.06 23.91
C HIS A 509 16.65 -15.47 25.39
N SER A 510 17.63 -14.91 26.11
CA SER A 510 17.81 -15.16 27.54
C SER A 510 16.62 -14.75 28.41
N LEU A 511 15.81 -13.80 27.96
CA LEU A 511 14.64 -13.31 28.70
C LEU A 511 13.37 -14.11 28.38
N ASN A 512 13.42 -15.12 27.51
CA ASN A 512 12.26 -15.95 27.19
C ASN A 512 12.20 -17.18 28.12
N PRO A 513 11.18 -17.29 29.01
CA PRO A 513 11.05 -18.41 29.96
C PRO A 513 10.95 -19.79 29.28
N ARG A 514 10.44 -19.84 28.04
CA ARG A 514 10.28 -21.10 27.28
C ARG A 514 11.57 -21.88 27.19
N TYR A 515 12.71 -21.20 27.02
CA TYR A 515 14.01 -21.84 26.83
C TYR A 515 14.63 -22.40 28.13
N TYR A 516 13.94 -22.26 29.25
CA TYR A 516 14.28 -22.87 30.53
C TYR A 516 13.31 -24.00 30.91
N SER A 517 12.25 -24.22 30.12
CA SER A 517 11.26 -25.27 30.37
C SER A 517 11.80 -26.65 30.02
N GLY A 518 11.35 -27.67 30.76
CA GLY A 518 11.68 -29.05 30.44
C GLY A 518 11.10 -29.50 29.09
N GLU A 519 9.94 -28.96 28.70
CA GLU A 519 9.30 -29.23 27.40
C GLU A 519 10.26 -28.90 26.25
N TRP A 520 10.81 -27.68 26.23
CA TRP A 520 11.71 -27.24 25.16
C TRP A 520 13.09 -27.91 25.21
N LEU A 521 13.65 -28.09 26.41
CA LEU A 521 14.98 -28.70 26.59
C LEU A 521 15.00 -30.20 26.22
N ASN A 522 13.88 -30.90 26.39
CA ASN A 522 13.80 -32.34 26.09
C ASN A 522 13.48 -32.64 24.61
N GLU A 523 13.08 -31.64 23.83
CA GLU A 523 12.81 -31.79 22.39
C GLU A 523 14.10 -32.12 21.59
N ASP A 524 15.26 -31.61 22.01
CA ASP A 524 16.55 -31.90 21.40
C ASP A 524 17.66 -31.96 22.47
N ARG A 525 18.47 -33.03 22.43
CA ARG A 525 19.58 -33.24 23.38
C ARG A 525 20.70 -32.20 23.24
N ALA A 526 20.80 -31.53 22.10
CA ALA A 526 21.77 -30.45 21.90
C ALA A 526 21.35 -29.14 22.59
N ARG A 527 20.07 -28.98 22.93
CA ARG A 527 19.58 -27.76 23.57
C ARG A 527 20.06 -27.64 25.00
N VAL A 528 20.54 -26.44 25.32
CA VAL A 528 20.94 -26.05 26.66
C VAL A 528 20.18 -24.78 27.06
N ALA A 529 19.93 -24.61 28.35
CA ALA A 529 19.26 -23.40 28.80
C ALA A 529 20.17 -22.17 28.55
N PRO A 530 19.60 -20.97 28.26
CA PRO A 530 20.40 -19.79 27.86
C PRO A 530 21.46 -19.32 28.88
N HIS A 531 21.34 -19.73 30.14
CA HIS A 531 22.32 -19.42 31.20
C HIS A 531 23.49 -20.43 31.26
N GLN A 532 23.39 -21.55 30.54
CA GLN A 532 24.41 -22.59 30.43
C GLN A 532 25.15 -22.53 29.08
N ASP A 533 24.55 -21.87 28.10
CA ASP A 533 25.21 -21.54 26.84
C ASP A 533 26.26 -20.44 27.03
N ALA A 534 27.49 -20.68 26.56
CA ALA A 534 28.62 -19.79 26.76
C ALA A 534 28.53 -18.51 25.91
N GLU A 535 28.11 -18.62 24.65
CA GLU A 535 27.96 -17.48 23.74
C GLU A 535 26.84 -16.58 24.22
N ILE A 536 25.65 -17.15 24.46
CA ILE A 536 24.48 -16.39 24.92
C ILE A 536 24.78 -15.71 26.26
N SER A 537 25.48 -16.40 27.16
CA SER A 537 25.86 -15.83 28.46
C SER A 537 26.85 -14.67 28.34
N GLN A 538 27.86 -14.79 27.48
CA GLN A 538 28.83 -13.72 27.26
C GLN A 538 28.16 -12.47 26.66
N GLU A 539 27.31 -12.65 25.64
CA GLU A 539 26.62 -11.55 24.98
C GLU A 539 25.57 -10.87 25.89
N ARG A 540 24.85 -11.66 26.70
CA ARG A 540 23.94 -11.11 27.73
C ARG A 540 24.69 -10.24 28.75
N ILE A 541 25.85 -10.68 29.23
CA ILE A 541 26.66 -9.90 30.19
C ILE A 541 27.12 -8.58 29.56
N LYS A 542 27.51 -8.57 28.28
CA LYS A 542 27.82 -7.33 27.55
C LYS A 542 26.62 -6.38 27.54
N CYS A 543 25.42 -6.89 27.33
CA CYS A 543 24.20 -6.08 27.40
C CYS A 543 23.94 -5.52 28.78
N PHE A 544 24.06 -6.32 29.85
CA PHE A 544 23.87 -5.81 31.21
C PHE A 544 24.87 -4.70 31.56
N LYS A 545 26.14 -4.81 31.13
CA LYS A 545 27.14 -3.75 31.32
C LYS A 545 26.77 -2.46 30.57
N ARG A 546 26.23 -2.63 29.36
CA ARG A 546 25.83 -1.54 28.46
C ARG A 546 24.59 -0.80 28.97
N LEU A 547 23.59 -1.54 29.46
CA LEU A 547 22.30 -1.02 29.91
C LEU A 547 22.29 -0.55 31.37
N TYR A 548 23.09 -1.18 32.23
CA TYR A 548 23.20 -0.88 33.66
C TYR A 548 24.66 -0.58 34.01
N PRO A 549 25.17 0.61 33.66
CA PRO A 549 26.54 1.00 33.95
C PRO A 549 26.78 1.35 35.43
N ASN A 550 25.70 1.63 36.19
CA ASN A 550 25.77 1.81 37.64
C ASN A 550 26.01 0.46 38.33
N VAL A 551 26.98 0.40 39.25
CA VAL A 551 27.40 -0.83 39.92
C VAL A 551 26.27 -1.50 40.71
N ASP A 552 25.48 -0.71 41.45
CA ASP A 552 24.40 -1.25 42.30
C ASP A 552 23.28 -1.85 41.43
N ASP A 553 22.88 -1.16 40.37
CA ASP A 553 21.90 -1.68 39.42
C ASP A 553 22.43 -2.90 38.65
N HIS A 554 23.73 -2.91 38.34
CA HIS A 554 24.40 -4.02 37.65
C HIS A 554 24.41 -5.30 38.50
N ASP A 555 24.79 -5.20 39.78
CA ASP A 555 24.80 -6.33 40.69
C ASP A 555 23.37 -6.85 40.95
N LYS A 556 22.41 -5.92 41.01
CA LYS A 556 20.99 -6.25 41.17
C LYS A 556 20.43 -6.98 39.95
N ILE A 557 20.67 -6.51 38.72
CA ILE A 557 20.18 -7.20 37.50
C ILE A 557 20.80 -8.59 37.36
N LEU A 558 22.08 -8.77 37.73
CA LEU A 558 22.73 -10.09 37.75
C LEU A 558 22.07 -11.03 38.75
N THR A 559 21.74 -10.53 39.95
CA THR A 559 21.07 -11.30 41.00
C THR A 559 19.66 -11.69 40.60
N GLU A 560 18.88 -10.74 40.07
CA GLU A 560 17.52 -10.99 39.58
C GLU A 560 17.53 -12.01 38.44
N PHE A 561 18.47 -11.89 37.49
CA PHE A 561 18.62 -12.86 36.40
C PHE A 561 18.99 -14.25 36.92
N ALA A 562 19.91 -14.35 37.88
CA ALA A 562 20.28 -15.63 38.48
C ALA A 562 19.10 -16.30 39.18
N ASN A 563 18.25 -15.54 39.86
CA ASN A 563 17.03 -16.08 40.49
C ASN A 563 16.07 -16.63 39.44
N PHE A 564 15.85 -15.91 38.34
CA PHE A 564 15.04 -16.37 37.22
C PHE A 564 15.62 -17.63 36.57
N SER A 565 16.89 -17.59 36.14
CA SER A 565 17.52 -18.66 35.36
C SER A 565 17.65 -19.97 36.15
N LEU A 566 17.87 -19.85 37.46
CA LEU A 566 17.98 -20.99 38.37
C LEU A 566 16.64 -21.38 39.00
N LYS A 567 15.53 -20.74 38.61
CA LYS A 567 14.17 -21.02 39.11
C LYS A 567 14.11 -20.95 40.63
N ARG A 568 14.65 -19.89 41.22
CA ARG A 568 14.72 -19.66 42.67
C ARG A 568 13.72 -18.61 43.13
N GLY A 569 13.38 -18.66 44.42
CA GLY A 569 12.49 -17.70 45.07
C GLY A 569 11.11 -17.66 44.39
N PRO A 570 10.65 -16.51 43.89
CA PRO A 570 9.34 -16.40 43.24
C PRO A 570 9.20 -17.32 42.00
N PHE A 571 10.31 -17.63 41.33
CA PHE A 571 10.29 -18.42 40.10
C PHE A 571 10.25 -19.94 40.34
N SER A 572 10.45 -20.41 41.57
CA SER A 572 10.30 -21.84 41.93
C SER A 572 8.84 -22.26 42.12
N ASP A 573 7.91 -21.32 42.04
CA ASP A 573 6.48 -21.59 42.15
C ASP A 573 5.98 -22.54 41.05
N ILE A 574 5.03 -23.42 41.39
CA ILE A 574 4.55 -24.47 40.48
C ILE A 574 3.82 -23.87 39.27
N ASP A 575 3.05 -22.80 39.46
CA ASP A 575 2.37 -22.12 38.36
C ASP A 575 3.37 -21.40 37.47
N SER A 576 4.39 -20.77 38.05
CA SER A 576 5.52 -20.19 37.31
C SER A 576 6.18 -21.25 36.39
N LEU A 577 6.56 -22.40 36.96
CA LEU A 577 7.28 -23.47 36.27
C LEU A 577 6.45 -24.15 35.18
N SER A 578 5.19 -24.50 35.47
CA SER A 578 4.31 -25.20 34.53
C SER A 578 3.92 -24.34 33.32
N ARG A 579 3.98 -23.02 33.45
CA ARG A 579 3.61 -22.07 32.39
C ARG A 579 4.79 -21.59 31.56
N MET A 580 6.05 -21.89 31.93
CA MET A 580 7.23 -21.40 31.21
C MET A 580 7.22 -21.78 29.71
N GLY A 581 6.83 -23.01 29.37
CA GLY A 581 6.88 -23.54 28.00
C GLY A 581 5.72 -23.10 27.09
N THR A 582 4.56 -22.82 27.68
CA THR A 582 3.28 -22.66 26.98
C THR A 582 2.75 -21.22 26.98
N MET A 583 3.11 -20.41 27.99
CA MET A 583 2.68 -19.03 28.09
C MET A 583 3.57 -18.11 27.26
N GLU A 584 2.99 -17.08 26.64
CA GLU A 584 3.76 -16.02 25.99
C GLU A 584 4.71 -15.38 27.02
N ALA A 585 5.98 -15.21 26.63
CA ALA A 585 7.05 -14.73 27.53
C ALA A 585 6.68 -13.44 28.27
N LYS A 586 6.06 -12.49 27.58
CA LYS A 586 5.59 -11.23 28.15
C LYS A 586 4.52 -11.43 29.23
N THR A 587 3.52 -12.26 28.93
CA THR A 587 2.45 -12.58 29.87
C THR A 587 3.02 -13.31 31.09
N TRP A 588 4.02 -14.17 30.90
CA TRP A 588 4.72 -14.83 31.99
C TRP A 588 5.46 -13.81 32.90
N TRP A 589 6.20 -12.86 32.31
CA TRP A 589 6.85 -11.80 33.07
C TRP A 589 5.87 -10.91 33.83
N ALA A 590 4.68 -10.65 33.28
CA ALA A 590 3.64 -9.90 33.98
C ALA A 590 3.12 -10.62 35.23
N ASN A 591 3.00 -11.95 35.20
CA ASN A 591 2.48 -12.72 36.32
C ASN A 591 3.55 -13.02 37.39
N PHE A 592 4.78 -13.36 36.98
CA PHE A 592 5.78 -13.92 37.88
C PHE A 592 7.00 -13.00 38.12
N GLY A 593 7.13 -11.92 37.36
CA GLY A 593 8.30 -11.04 37.38
C GLY A 593 8.33 -9.97 38.48
N ALA A 594 7.25 -9.77 39.24
CA ALA A 594 7.10 -8.60 40.13
C ALA A 594 8.18 -8.48 41.23
N GLN A 595 8.77 -9.60 41.65
CA GLN A 595 9.86 -9.65 42.63
C GLN A 595 11.26 -9.48 42.01
N SER A 596 11.34 -9.23 40.70
CA SER A 596 12.57 -8.91 39.96
C SER A 596 12.31 -7.70 39.06
N PRO A 597 12.12 -6.51 39.65
CA PRO A 597 11.61 -5.33 38.94
C PRO A 597 12.55 -4.80 37.85
N LEU A 598 13.88 -4.88 38.01
CA LEU A 598 14.81 -4.45 36.96
C LEU A 598 14.73 -5.39 35.76
N LEU A 599 14.72 -6.70 36.03
CA LEU A 599 14.65 -7.72 34.99
C LEU A 599 13.29 -7.76 34.30
N GLN A 600 12.20 -7.58 35.04
CA GLN A 600 10.85 -7.50 34.49
C GLN A 600 10.70 -6.29 33.56
N SER A 601 11.19 -5.12 34.00
CA SER A 601 11.20 -3.90 33.18
C SER A 601 12.01 -4.13 31.89
N LEU A 602 13.18 -4.75 32.00
CA LEU A 602 14.01 -5.10 30.84
C LEU A 602 13.29 -6.07 29.89
N ALA A 603 12.64 -7.11 30.43
CA ALA A 603 11.89 -8.07 29.64
C ALA A 603 10.77 -7.40 28.85
N PHE A 604 10.00 -6.49 29.46
CA PHE A 604 8.98 -5.74 28.73
C PHE A 604 9.56 -4.84 27.65
N ARG A 605 10.74 -4.26 27.87
CA ARG A 605 11.41 -3.43 26.86
C ARG A 605 11.98 -4.23 25.70
N VAL A 606 12.47 -5.45 25.93
CA VAL A 606 13.21 -6.23 24.90
C VAL A 606 12.31 -7.22 24.17
N LEU A 607 11.36 -7.87 24.85
CA LEU A 607 10.52 -8.91 24.24
C LEU A 607 9.52 -8.35 23.22
N ASP A 608 9.16 -7.07 23.33
CA ASP A 608 8.22 -6.34 22.47
C ASP A 608 8.86 -5.75 21.19
N GLN A 609 10.11 -6.12 20.89
CA GLN A 609 10.84 -5.54 19.77
C GLN A 609 10.73 -6.36 18.47
N PRO A 610 10.60 -5.69 17.30
CA PRO A 610 10.66 -6.32 15.98
C PRO A 610 12.10 -6.67 15.58
N THR A 611 12.24 -7.30 14.40
CA THR A 611 13.52 -7.77 13.86
C THR A 611 13.76 -7.38 12.40
N SER A 612 12.77 -6.76 11.75
CA SER A 612 12.80 -6.48 10.33
C SER A 612 12.54 -5.00 10.02
N SER A 613 13.09 -4.56 8.89
CA SER A 613 12.84 -3.25 8.30
C SER A 613 11.57 -3.20 7.44
N SER A 614 10.86 -4.31 7.33
CA SER A 614 9.81 -4.50 6.33
C SER A 614 8.58 -3.61 6.52
N CYS A 615 8.31 -3.16 7.75
CA CYS A 615 7.25 -2.18 7.99
C CYS A 615 7.54 -0.82 7.33
N SER A 616 8.81 -0.48 7.16
CA SER A 616 9.25 0.68 6.39
C SER A 616 9.15 0.41 4.89
N GLU A 617 9.48 -0.79 4.43
CA GLU A 617 9.40 -1.18 3.00
C GLU A 617 7.96 -1.13 2.45
N ARG A 618 6.97 -1.50 3.26
CA ARG A 618 5.55 -1.53 2.86
C ARG A 618 4.94 -0.16 2.53
N ASN A 619 5.54 0.94 2.99
CA ASN A 619 4.99 2.30 2.82
C ASN A 619 5.41 2.97 1.49
N TRP A 620 6.17 2.29 0.63
CA TRP A 620 6.70 2.89 -0.60
C TRP A 620 5.66 3.08 -1.71
N SER A 621 4.72 2.14 -1.87
CA SER A 621 3.60 2.26 -2.83
C SER A 621 2.74 3.51 -2.57
N THR A 622 2.56 3.84 -1.29
CA THR A 622 1.85 5.05 -0.83
C THR A 622 2.56 6.34 -1.25
N TYR A 623 3.88 6.40 -1.12
CA TYR A 623 4.66 7.58 -1.50
C TYR A 623 4.57 7.85 -3.00
N SER A 624 4.63 6.80 -3.82
CA SER A 624 4.40 6.86 -5.27
C SER A 624 3.00 7.41 -5.59
N PHE A 625 1.97 6.92 -4.89
CA PHE A 625 0.60 7.34 -5.07
C PHE A 625 0.36 8.81 -4.70
N VAL A 626 0.89 9.25 -3.54
CA VAL A 626 0.72 10.64 -3.06
C VAL A 626 1.48 11.65 -3.92
N ASN A 627 2.69 11.29 -4.39
CA ASN A 627 3.49 12.14 -5.27
C ASN A 627 3.26 11.88 -6.77
N SER A 628 2.16 11.24 -7.14
CA SER A 628 1.79 10.96 -8.53
C SER A 628 1.33 12.21 -9.29
N LEU A 629 1.37 12.13 -10.62
CA LEU A 629 0.95 13.20 -11.52
C LEU A 629 -0.51 13.68 -11.28
N ARG A 630 -1.36 12.85 -10.68
CA ARG A 630 -2.78 13.17 -10.39
C ARG A 630 -2.95 14.11 -9.20
N ARG A 631 -2.00 14.17 -8.27
CA ARG A 631 -2.02 15.04 -7.08
C ARG A 631 -1.02 16.21 -7.18
N ASN A 632 -0.56 16.51 -8.40
CA ASN A 632 0.35 17.62 -8.68
C ASN A 632 -0.17 18.96 -8.10
N LYS A 633 0.74 19.72 -7.48
CA LYS A 633 0.56 21.04 -6.77
C LYS A 633 0.32 21.00 -5.25
N LEU A 634 0.84 20.00 -4.53
CA LEU A 634 1.06 20.13 -3.07
C LEU A 634 2.40 20.80 -2.78
N THR A 635 2.49 21.59 -1.71
CA THR A 635 3.80 22.01 -1.17
C THR A 635 4.48 20.81 -0.52
N PRO A 636 5.82 20.76 -0.42
CA PRO A 636 6.53 19.65 0.23
C PRO A 636 5.95 19.30 1.60
N LYS A 637 5.69 20.32 2.42
CA LYS A 637 5.11 20.10 3.75
C LYS A 637 3.72 19.46 3.74
N ARG A 638 2.87 19.84 2.80
CA ARG A 638 1.52 19.24 2.68
C ARG A 638 1.56 17.83 2.13
N ALA A 639 2.54 17.52 1.29
CA ALA A 639 2.77 16.15 0.84
C ALA A 639 3.21 15.26 2.02
N GLU A 640 4.13 15.74 2.85
CA GLU A 640 4.52 15.06 4.10
C GLU A 640 3.33 14.85 5.04
N ASP A 641 2.52 15.88 5.28
CA ASP A 641 1.35 15.78 6.15
C ASP A 641 0.34 14.76 5.60
N LEU A 642 0.12 14.73 4.29
CA LEU A 642 -0.77 13.76 3.64
C LEU A 642 -0.23 12.34 3.73
N VAL A 643 1.07 12.13 3.54
CA VAL A 643 1.71 10.83 3.74
C VAL A 643 1.55 10.38 5.18
N PHE A 644 1.80 11.27 6.15
CA PHE A 644 1.67 10.97 7.57
C PHE A 644 0.25 10.53 7.92
N VAL A 645 -0.77 11.30 7.48
CA VAL A 645 -2.18 10.97 7.69
C VAL A 645 -2.54 9.65 7.01
N HIS A 646 -2.14 9.46 5.76
CA HIS A 646 -2.46 8.27 4.99
C HIS A 646 -1.89 7.00 5.65
N ASN A 647 -0.61 6.98 6.00
CA ASN A 647 0.03 5.82 6.60
C ASN A 647 -0.55 5.52 7.99
N ASN A 648 -0.60 6.53 8.87
CA ASN A 648 -1.01 6.29 10.24
C ASN A 648 -2.50 5.94 10.38
N LEU A 649 -3.40 6.46 9.53
CA LEU A 649 -4.80 6.01 9.54
C LEU A 649 -4.93 4.53 9.13
N ARG A 650 -4.14 4.08 8.15
CA ARG A 650 -4.11 2.66 7.74
C ARG A 650 -3.58 1.79 8.86
N LEU A 651 -2.44 2.15 9.45
CA LEU A 651 -1.85 1.42 10.58
C LEU A 651 -2.79 1.36 11.79
N LEU A 652 -3.46 2.46 12.12
CA LEU A 652 -4.48 2.47 13.17
C LEU A 652 -5.67 1.56 12.81
N SER A 653 -6.12 1.55 11.55
CA SER A 653 -7.23 0.69 11.13
C SER A 653 -6.90 -0.80 11.23
N ARG A 654 -5.64 -1.21 10.97
CA ARG A 654 -5.18 -2.60 11.11
C ARG A 654 -5.34 -3.16 12.52
N SER A 655 -5.41 -2.29 13.54
CA SER A 655 -5.61 -2.68 14.93
C SER A 655 -7.09 -2.87 15.33
N THR A 656 -8.02 -2.70 14.38
CA THR A 656 -9.46 -2.80 14.64
C THR A 656 -10.05 -4.10 14.09
N ASP A 657 -11.03 -4.66 14.78
CA ASP A 657 -11.71 -5.89 14.32
C ASP A 657 -12.40 -5.69 12.95
N GLU A 658 -12.85 -4.46 12.65
CA GLU A 658 -13.41 -4.08 11.33
C GLU A 658 -12.43 -4.36 10.18
N TYR A 659 -11.13 -4.38 10.42
CA TYR A 659 -10.13 -4.62 9.38
C TYR A 659 -10.19 -6.03 8.78
N LEU A 660 -10.67 -7.00 9.56
CA LEU A 660 -10.79 -8.40 9.14
C LEU A 660 -12.21 -8.77 8.68
N ASP A 661 -13.17 -7.85 8.80
CA ASP A 661 -14.55 -8.04 8.34
C ASP A 661 -14.59 -8.19 6.81
N GLU A 662 -15.34 -9.16 6.30
CA GLU A 662 -15.44 -9.48 4.87
C GLU A 662 -15.67 -8.25 3.96
N LYS A 663 -16.44 -7.26 4.41
CA LYS A 663 -16.79 -6.07 3.62
C LYS A 663 -15.66 -5.05 3.51
N THR A 664 -14.79 -4.99 4.51
CA THR A 664 -13.68 -4.03 4.63
C THR A 664 -12.32 -4.72 4.69
N LYS A 665 -12.31 -6.04 4.43
CA LYS A 665 -11.15 -6.90 4.66
C LYS A 665 -9.97 -6.37 3.89
N MET A 666 -8.94 -5.95 4.63
CA MET A 666 -7.65 -5.53 4.08
C MET A 666 -7.80 -4.45 2.98
N TRP A 667 -8.71 -3.49 3.21
CA TRP A 667 -9.08 -2.46 2.22
C TRP A 667 -7.90 -1.58 1.74
N ASP A 668 -6.80 -1.55 2.51
CA ASP A 668 -5.57 -0.83 2.20
C ASP A 668 -4.57 -1.64 1.34
N VAL A 669 -4.77 -2.95 1.17
CA VAL A 669 -3.93 -3.82 0.34
C VAL A 669 -4.35 -3.74 -1.13
N GLY A 670 -3.44 -3.35 -2.03
CA GLY A 670 -3.69 -3.26 -3.48
C GLY A 670 -4.65 -2.14 -3.92
N GLY A 671 -5.10 -1.27 -3.00
CA GLY A 671 -6.08 -0.21 -3.27
C GLY A 671 -5.54 1.00 -4.03
N ASP A 672 -4.21 1.19 -4.07
CA ASP A 672 -3.57 2.40 -4.61
C ASP A 672 -3.10 2.27 -6.07
N GLU A 673 -3.15 1.07 -6.66
CA GLU A 673 -2.74 0.84 -8.05
C GLU A 673 -3.89 1.04 -9.03
N PHE A 674 -3.56 1.69 -10.16
CA PHE A 674 -4.45 1.78 -11.31
C PHE A 674 -4.38 0.47 -12.07
N SER A 675 -5.49 -0.28 -12.13
CA SER A 675 -5.63 -1.47 -12.98
C SER A 675 -5.15 -1.14 -14.40
N THR A 676 -4.08 -1.79 -14.84
CA THR A 676 -3.79 -1.90 -16.27
C THR A 676 -4.93 -2.64 -16.94
N MET A 677 -5.13 -2.34 -18.21
CA MET A 677 -6.36 -2.56 -18.97
C MET A 677 -6.58 -4.03 -19.32
N GLU A 678 -6.76 -4.92 -18.34
CA GLU A 678 -7.27 -6.28 -18.53
C GLU A 678 -8.30 -6.61 -17.45
N ASP A 679 -9.41 -7.22 -17.88
CA ASP A 679 -10.58 -7.60 -17.10
C ASP A 679 -10.26 -8.84 -16.25
N THR A 680 -9.20 -8.75 -15.45
CA THR A 680 -8.75 -9.79 -14.55
C THR A 680 -8.86 -9.28 -13.13
N GLY A 681 -9.41 -10.11 -12.24
CA GLY A 681 -9.58 -9.76 -10.84
C GLY A 681 -8.26 -9.37 -10.17
N PHE A 682 -8.36 -9.04 -8.89
CA PHE A 682 -7.33 -8.65 -7.89
C PHE A 682 -5.98 -9.42 -7.92
N LEU A 683 -5.82 -10.40 -8.80
CA LEU A 683 -4.74 -11.36 -8.98
C LEU A 683 -3.63 -10.93 -9.95
N GLU A 684 -3.86 -10.00 -10.89
CA GLU A 684 -2.77 -9.50 -11.75
C GLU A 684 -1.83 -8.57 -10.97
N LEU A 685 -2.38 -7.95 -9.93
CA LEU A 685 -1.71 -7.08 -8.98
C LEU A 685 -1.22 -7.81 -7.73
N ALA A 686 -1.15 -9.14 -7.78
CA ALA A 686 -0.48 -9.91 -6.76
C ALA A 686 1.04 -9.74 -6.92
N GLU A 687 1.48 -8.51 -6.70
CA GLU A 687 2.63 -8.24 -5.87
C GLU A 687 2.44 -8.99 -4.55
N LEU A 688 2.60 -10.33 -4.56
CA LEU A 688 2.42 -11.17 -3.39
C LEU A 688 3.42 -10.70 -2.35
N SER A 689 2.95 -9.84 -1.47
CA SER A 689 3.69 -9.39 -0.32
C SER A 689 3.91 -10.63 0.54
N LEU A 690 5.15 -10.75 1.02
CA LEU A 690 5.54 -11.78 1.96
C LEU A 690 4.94 -11.55 3.36
N ASP A 691 4.01 -10.60 3.51
CA ASP A 691 3.50 -10.14 4.79
C ASP A 691 2.15 -10.77 5.16
N GLU A 692 1.36 -11.29 4.20
CA GLU A 692 0.02 -11.84 4.48
C GLU A 692 -0.10 -13.30 4.03
N PRO A 693 0.29 -14.28 4.87
CA PRO A 693 0.16 -15.71 4.54
C PRO A 693 -1.31 -16.10 4.31
N GLU A 694 -2.22 -15.32 4.90
CA GLU A 694 -3.66 -15.41 4.74
C GLU A 694 -4.12 -15.02 3.33
N LEU A 695 -3.40 -14.14 2.61
CA LEU A 695 -3.66 -13.91 1.18
C LEU A 695 -3.37 -15.17 0.38
N GLU A 696 -2.26 -15.86 0.65
CA GLU A 696 -1.97 -17.14 0.00
C GLU A 696 -3.11 -18.14 0.29
N THR A 697 -3.54 -18.33 1.54
CA THR A 697 -4.63 -19.27 1.82
C THR A 697 -5.97 -18.87 1.21
N VAL A 698 -6.36 -17.58 1.20
CA VAL A 698 -7.61 -17.12 0.57
C VAL A 698 -7.54 -17.26 -0.96
N PHE A 699 -6.43 -16.86 -1.60
CA PHE A 699 -6.26 -17.02 -3.05
C PHE A 699 -6.13 -18.48 -3.51
N PHE A 700 -5.63 -19.37 -2.64
CA PHE A 700 -5.41 -20.78 -2.96
C PHE A 700 -6.54 -21.72 -2.49
N SER A 701 -7.42 -21.31 -1.56
CA SER A 701 -8.54 -22.13 -1.08
C SER A 701 -9.91 -21.80 -1.69
N GLU A 702 -10.11 -20.58 -2.23
CA GLU A 702 -11.36 -20.23 -2.92
C GLU A 702 -11.55 -20.96 -4.27
N ASN A 703 -10.53 -21.64 -4.78
CA ASN A 703 -10.57 -22.32 -6.09
C ASN A 703 -10.59 -23.86 -6.02
N THR A 704 -10.93 -24.44 -4.86
CA THR A 704 -11.12 -25.91 -4.71
C THR A 704 -12.58 -26.37 -4.66
N ASN A 705 -13.51 -25.59 -5.23
CA ASN A 705 -14.87 -26.07 -5.51
C ASN A 705 -15.22 -25.93 -7.00
#